data_AF-A0A538NBA7-F1
#
_entry.id   AF-A0A538NBA7-F1
#
_cell.length_a   1.000
_cell.length_b   1.000
_cell.length_c   1.000
_cell.angle_alpha   90.00
_cell.angle_beta   90.00
_cell.angle_gamma   90.00
#
_symmetry.space_group_name_H-M   'P 1'
#
loop_
_entity.id
_entity.type
_entity.pdbx_description
1 polymer ?
#
loop_
_entity_poly.entity_id
_entity_poly.type
_entity_poly.pdbx_seq_one_letter_code
_entity_poly.pdbx_strand_id
1 'polypeptide(L)'
;MSVTRLGRFSRSRGGLVTLGIVIALTVALGATVFGLGAKDHALASSNASAWLYSSNRGEIARVNGETGRVDTRFKVVDAQGHVIEVSQSDRYLVLRDLTTGKVSSLDLATLQIAATTQTTAGLGVTLALDRDAAFVIDAVQGVVRQLDPIALTPVGQPLRFPPGVAGGKFDGTGTLWVLVASEGTVVGIRPASVHPSQGTTSTPVTARTIPVAQPDHDLTMSTLADGVAVLDSTATTLTVVQGDKPRTVPLPQLSGNGSLPTQSSTTAIPVTVPDDRHVYVVNGTHVGDFTVPGTGKLDPAVPFGGRFYVADQAAGTVYALDADGKLVDTIVIPNAGGKLELEVRGEHLFINAPNSSGARVVDDKGRVKVVDKYANNILGGDPPPNPPPPPPQKPPTVGPPSAPTKVVATAGNAAVHLTWGPANPNGAAITKYVVEGDGQAHEVGANQRALDIAGLTNGQQYVFTVYAVNAKGPGPKKASNPVVPSSAVPDPPATVTATANPDGTVTITYPAANGQGHPVVRYDITQVSAGAQAPLTSATGTTAKIPAGQLTYGTQYAFIVAAVNNLGTASKPSPVSNTVVPFTVPGAPRNLTPVPIDAKGTIALNWQPAANNGRPVTGYQIAAGGTTQTVTGTSAQLAGFPDNSPVNVTVKAVNAAGAGAPATTVARTIGPPTLTGGTAAANGLNAISVSFTTNNNGGATTCTISVNGGGANGIGCNGGTVGGLWPGTTYNFAVTATNKAGSARYSGSVAIRAVNATVICPSNNGGYCNTGIWAYHIANQTYSQAAEAFPVGHVFQVQCHTTGGNVNAAPYGGKNNNIWLRFTGSKGTEYFPDAWARLDDGRDNVNVLPAC
;
A
#
# COMPACT_ATOMS: atom_id res chain seq x y z
N MET A 1 -56.15 31.82 8.80
CA MET A 1 -56.05 33.23 8.39
C MET A 1 -54.83 33.42 7.51
N SER A 2 -55.08 33.95 6.32
CA SER A 2 -54.19 34.73 5.45
C SER A 2 -52.87 34.13 4.97
N VAL A 3 -52.93 33.70 3.70
CA VAL A 3 -51.83 33.61 2.75
C VAL A 3 -51.43 35.02 2.31
N THR A 4 -50.13 35.29 2.16
CA THR A 4 -49.66 36.30 1.20
C THR A 4 -48.36 35.83 0.55
N ARG A 5 -48.41 35.69 -0.77
CA ARG A 5 -47.29 35.43 -1.68
C ARG A 5 -46.61 36.75 -2.04
N LEU A 6 -45.29 36.77 -2.26
CA LEU A 6 -44.63 36.85 -3.58
C LEU A 6 -43.17 37.32 -3.44
N GLY A 7 -42.29 36.68 -4.20
CA GLY A 7 -40.92 37.13 -4.45
C GLY A 7 -40.13 36.09 -5.24
N ARG A 8 -40.18 36.17 -6.58
CA ARG A 8 -39.45 35.32 -7.54
C ARG A 8 -38.31 36.14 -8.15
N PHE A 9 -37.07 35.63 -8.09
CA PHE A 9 -35.96 35.83 -9.05
C PHE A 9 -34.97 34.68 -8.79
N SER A 10 -34.96 33.59 -9.60
CA SER A 10 -34.21 33.37 -10.86
C SER A 10 -32.80 32.76 -10.69
N ARG A 11 -32.74 31.45 -11.00
CA ARG A 11 -31.69 30.65 -11.67
C ARG A 11 -30.24 30.62 -11.12
N SER A 12 -29.82 29.42 -10.72
CA SER A 12 -28.83 28.65 -11.51
C SER A 12 -28.98 27.13 -11.30
N ARG A 13 -28.69 26.38 -12.36
CA ARG A 13 -28.83 24.93 -12.53
C ARG A 13 -27.79 24.13 -11.72
N GLY A 14 -28.15 22.91 -11.33
CA GLY A 14 -27.19 21.82 -11.10
C GLY A 14 -27.70 20.72 -10.17
N GLY A 15 -27.85 19.49 -10.70
CA GLY A 15 -27.77 18.27 -9.88
C GLY A 15 -29.05 17.44 -9.71
N LEU A 16 -29.51 16.80 -10.78
CA LEU A 16 -30.33 15.59 -10.73
C LEU A 16 -29.39 14.40 -10.52
N VAL A 17 -29.48 13.69 -9.38
CA VAL A 17 -29.07 12.28 -9.25
C VAL A 17 -30.12 11.56 -8.39
N THR A 18 -31.06 10.98 -9.13
CA THR A 18 -31.73 9.68 -8.95
C THR A 18 -31.70 9.03 -7.56
N LEU A 19 -32.87 9.02 -6.92
CA LEU A 19 -33.30 8.02 -5.95
C LEU A 19 -33.23 6.61 -6.57
N GLY A 20 -32.57 5.69 -5.88
CA GLY A 20 -32.56 4.26 -6.19
C GLY A 20 -32.68 3.43 -4.90
N ILE A 21 -33.92 3.24 -4.45
CA ILE A 21 -34.48 2.07 -3.75
C ILE A 21 -33.57 1.34 -2.74
N VAL A 22 -33.79 1.62 -1.45
CA VAL A 22 -33.47 0.71 -0.33
C VAL A 22 -34.77 0.08 0.12
N ILE A 23 -35.08 -1.11 -0.38
CA ILE A 23 -36.10 -2.01 0.17
C ILE A 23 -35.48 -3.40 0.26
N ALA A 24 -35.42 -3.93 1.49
CA ALA A 24 -35.59 -5.33 1.91
C ALA A 24 -34.58 -5.70 3.01
N LEU A 25 -34.95 -5.48 4.27
CA LEU A 25 -34.58 -6.32 5.42
C LEU A 25 -35.46 -5.96 6.63
N THR A 26 -36.76 -6.12 6.44
CA THR A 26 -37.74 -6.26 7.52
C THR A 26 -38.68 -7.39 7.09
N VAL A 27 -38.88 -8.37 7.98
CA VAL A 27 -39.63 -9.63 7.85
C VAL A 27 -38.77 -10.84 7.44
N ALA A 28 -38.17 -11.49 8.45
CA ALA A 28 -38.20 -12.94 8.65
C ALA A 28 -37.55 -13.33 10.00
N LEU A 29 -38.18 -12.97 11.13
CA LEU A 29 -37.93 -13.59 12.43
C LEU A 29 -39.30 -13.86 13.08
N GLY A 30 -39.96 -14.89 12.55
CA GLY A 30 -41.13 -15.50 13.15
C GLY A 30 -40.76 -16.91 13.64
N ALA A 31 -40.77 -17.07 14.96
CA ALA A 31 -40.93 -18.31 15.72
C ALA A 31 -40.01 -19.52 15.40
N THR A 32 -39.13 -19.83 16.35
CA THR A 32 -39.21 -21.11 17.08
C THR A 32 -38.83 -20.86 18.54
N VAL A 33 -39.86 -20.48 19.29
CA VAL A 33 -39.90 -20.63 20.74
C VAL A 33 -39.94 -22.13 21.02
N PHE A 34 -38.85 -22.70 21.55
CA PHE A 34 -38.94 -23.90 22.38
C PHE A 34 -38.75 -23.45 23.82
N GLY A 35 -39.83 -23.58 24.59
CA GLY A 35 -39.97 -22.99 25.90
C GLY A 35 -39.13 -23.67 26.97
N LEU A 36 -38.62 -22.84 27.88
CA LEU A 36 -38.56 -23.13 29.31
C LEU A 36 -38.95 -21.84 30.03
N GLY A 37 -39.79 -22.00 31.05
CA GLY A 37 -40.49 -20.92 31.73
C GLY A 37 -39.57 -19.94 32.47
N ALA A 38 -40.12 -18.74 32.66
CA ALA A 38 -39.60 -17.73 33.55
C ALA A 38 -39.46 -18.26 34.99
N LYS A 39 -38.23 -18.50 35.42
CA LYS A 39 -37.66 -18.10 36.72
C LYS A 39 -36.18 -18.54 36.76
N ASP A 40 -35.32 -17.58 37.05
CA ASP A 40 -33.94 -17.73 37.50
C ASP A 40 -32.99 -18.59 36.65
N HIS A 41 -32.40 -17.98 35.61
CA HIS A 41 -30.95 -18.08 35.41
C HIS A 41 -30.48 -16.77 34.81
N ALA A 42 -29.89 -15.92 35.66
CA ALA A 42 -28.92 -14.96 35.18
C ALA A 42 -27.93 -15.68 34.26
N LEU A 43 -27.61 -15.08 33.10
CA LEU A 43 -26.46 -15.40 32.27
C LEU A 43 -25.19 -15.13 33.09
N ALA A 44 -24.97 -15.91 34.14
CA ALA A 44 -23.80 -15.89 34.98
C ALA A 44 -22.80 -16.88 34.37
N SER A 45 -21.69 -16.30 33.91
CA SER A 45 -20.35 -16.88 33.72
C SER A 45 -20.24 -18.40 33.75
N SER A 46 -19.67 -18.98 32.69
CA SER A 46 -18.56 -19.88 32.94
C SER A 46 -17.47 -19.63 31.92
N ASN A 47 -16.24 -19.50 32.39
CA ASN A 47 -14.99 -19.46 31.62
C ASN A 47 -14.73 -20.78 30.86
N ALA A 48 -15.79 -21.47 30.44
CA ALA A 48 -15.77 -22.83 29.97
C ALA A 48 -16.76 -23.05 28.82
N SER A 49 -17.20 -22.02 28.07
CA SER A 49 -18.09 -22.22 26.91
C SER A 49 -17.56 -21.49 25.68
N ALA A 50 -17.60 -22.12 24.50
CA ALA A 50 -17.13 -21.55 23.23
C ALA A 50 -18.20 -21.64 22.13
N TRP A 51 -18.20 -20.66 21.23
CA TRP A 51 -19.08 -20.65 20.05
C TRP A 51 -18.37 -21.29 18.86
N LEU A 52 -18.89 -22.43 18.40
CA LEU A 52 -18.31 -23.19 17.29
C LEU A 52 -19.16 -23.03 16.02
N TYR A 53 -18.52 -22.70 14.90
CA TYR A 53 -19.20 -22.53 13.62
C TYR A 53 -19.32 -23.85 12.84
N SER A 54 -20.41 -23.98 12.07
CA SER A 54 -20.62 -25.01 11.06
C SER A 54 -20.83 -24.37 9.69
N SER A 55 -19.87 -24.57 8.78
CA SER A 55 -19.97 -24.08 7.40
C SER A 55 -21.12 -24.74 6.64
N ASN A 56 -21.31 -26.05 6.81
CA ASN A 56 -22.36 -26.81 6.12
C ASN A 56 -23.78 -26.37 6.49
N ARG A 57 -23.99 -25.94 7.75
CA ARG A 57 -25.29 -25.47 8.23
C ARG A 57 -25.44 -23.95 8.16
N GLY A 58 -24.35 -23.20 8.08
CA GLY A 58 -24.37 -21.74 8.26
C GLY A 58 -24.85 -21.37 9.66
N GLU A 59 -24.42 -22.11 10.68
CA GLU A 59 -24.91 -22.01 12.06
C GLU A 59 -23.74 -21.90 13.05
N ILE A 60 -23.92 -21.14 14.12
CA ILE A 60 -23.03 -21.12 15.29
C ILE A 60 -23.71 -21.84 16.45
N ALA A 61 -22.94 -22.67 17.17
CA ALA A 61 -23.42 -23.43 18.32
C ALA A 61 -22.59 -23.09 19.57
N ARG A 62 -23.25 -22.71 20.66
CA ARG A 62 -22.56 -22.52 21.95
C ARG A 62 -22.37 -23.88 22.61
N VAL A 63 -21.12 -24.29 22.78
CA VAL A 63 -20.75 -25.55 23.43
C VAL A 63 -20.26 -25.25 24.83
N ASN A 64 -20.89 -25.89 25.81
CA ASN A 64 -20.46 -25.90 27.19
C ASN A 64 -19.32 -26.92 27.35
N GLY A 65 -18.16 -26.46 27.78
CA GLY A 65 -16.92 -27.22 27.91
C GLY A 65 -16.88 -28.17 29.11
N GLU A 66 -17.65 -27.87 30.16
CA GLU A 66 -17.81 -28.79 31.29
C GLU A 66 -18.59 -30.04 30.88
N THR A 67 -19.64 -29.87 30.08
CA THR A 67 -20.56 -30.97 29.72
C THR A 67 -20.31 -31.56 28.33
N GLY A 68 -19.61 -30.83 27.44
CA GLY A 68 -19.44 -31.18 26.03
C GLY A 68 -20.73 -31.03 25.20
N ARG A 69 -21.67 -30.18 25.61
CA ARG A 69 -23.01 -30.11 25.00
C ARG A 69 -23.34 -28.75 24.44
N VAL A 70 -24.23 -28.75 23.45
CA VAL A 70 -24.74 -27.53 22.84
C VAL A 70 -25.86 -26.95 23.70
N ASP A 71 -25.66 -25.73 24.18
CA ASP A 71 -26.65 -24.99 24.98
C ASP A 71 -27.63 -24.23 24.08
N THR A 72 -27.13 -23.64 22.99
CA THR A 72 -27.92 -22.78 22.08
C THR A 72 -27.29 -22.73 20.69
N ARG A 73 -28.11 -22.40 19.67
CA ARG A 73 -27.67 -22.28 18.26
C ARG A 73 -28.33 -21.10 17.56
N PHE A 74 -27.58 -20.48 16.66
CA PHE A 74 -28.07 -19.38 15.82
C PHE A 74 -27.70 -19.62 14.36
N LYS A 75 -28.67 -19.36 13.48
CA LYS A 75 -28.42 -19.34 12.04
C LYS A 75 -27.77 -18.01 11.65
N VAL A 76 -26.63 -18.07 10.97
CA VAL A 76 -25.99 -16.90 10.37
C VAL A 76 -26.57 -16.76 8.96
N VAL A 77 -27.34 -15.71 8.75
CA VAL A 77 -28.04 -15.44 7.48
C VAL A 77 -27.04 -15.37 6.34
N ASP A 78 -27.32 -16.08 5.25
CA ASP A 78 -26.51 -16.15 4.01
C ASP A 78 -25.06 -16.64 4.19
N ALA A 79 -24.73 -17.32 5.31
CA ALA A 79 -23.38 -17.82 5.57
C ALA A 79 -23.15 -19.29 5.17
N GLN A 80 -24.17 -20.00 4.70
CA GLN A 80 -24.04 -21.42 4.38
C GLN A 80 -22.98 -21.65 3.28
N GLY A 81 -21.97 -22.46 3.58
CA GLY A 81 -20.82 -22.70 2.69
C GLY A 81 -19.76 -21.58 2.68
N HIS A 82 -19.96 -20.50 3.42
CA HIS A 82 -18.95 -19.43 3.60
C HIS A 82 -17.95 -19.81 4.69
N VAL A 83 -16.78 -19.18 4.64
CA VAL A 83 -15.78 -19.24 5.71
C VAL A 83 -16.02 -18.06 6.65
N ILE A 84 -16.35 -18.35 7.90
CA ILE A 84 -16.62 -17.34 8.92
C ILE A 84 -15.50 -17.36 9.96
N GLU A 85 -14.84 -16.23 10.17
CA GLU A 85 -13.98 -16.02 11.34
C GLU A 85 -14.87 -15.64 12.52
N VAL A 86 -14.74 -16.40 13.61
CA VAL A 86 -15.44 -16.15 14.87
C VAL A 86 -14.45 -15.51 15.84
N SER A 87 -14.73 -14.27 16.26
CA SER A 87 -14.00 -13.60 17.33
C SER A 87 -14.93 -13.42 18.53
N GLN A 88 -14.55 -13.97 19.68
CA GLN A 88 -15.42 -14.01 20.85
C GLN A 88 -14.75 -13.41 22.10
N SER A 89 -15.52 -12.67 22.89
CA SER A 89 -15.18 -12.24 24.25
C SER A 89 -16.24 -12.75 25.24
N ASP A 90 -16.15 -12.33 26.50
CA ASP A 90 -17.16 -12.69 27.52
C ASP A 90 -18.51 -12.02 27.28
N ARG A 91 -18.54 -10.94 26.50
CA ARG A 91 -19.74 -10.13 26.28
C ARG A 91 -20.18 -10.05 24.82
N TYR A 92 -19.23 -10.15 23.88
CA TYR A 92 -19.50 -9.93 22.46
C TYR A 92 -19.06 -11.12 21.63
N LEU A 93 -19.80 -11.37 20.54
CA LEU A 93 -19.41 -12.28 19.49
C LEU A 93 -19.41 -11.50 18.17
N VAL A 94 -18.25 -11.40 17.55
CA VAL A 94 -18.08 -10.73 16.25
C VAL A 94 -17.80 -11.79 15.20
N LEU A 95 -18.66 -11.85 14.18
CA LEU A 95 -18.57 -12.77 13.06
C LEU A 95 -18.11 -12.00 11.83
N ARG A 96 -17.03 -12.45 11.19
CA ARG A 96 -16.62 -11.92 9.89
C ARG A 96 -16.78 -12.97 8.82
N ASP A 97 -17.56 -12.64 7.81
CA ASP A 97 -17.65 -13.41 6.58
C ASP A 97 -16.45 -13.07 5.69
N LEU A 98 -15.53 -14.01 5.53
CA LEU A 98 -14.32 -13.83 4.73
C LEU A 98 -14.64 -13.76 3.24
N THR A 99 -15.74 -14.39 2.82
CA THR A 99 -16.23 -14.41 1.44
C THR A 99 -16.77 -13.05 1.05
N THR A 100 -17.63 -12.46 1.89
CA THR A 100 -18.33 -11.21 1.56
C THR A 100 -17.69 -9.96 2.17
N GLY A 101 -16.84 -10.09 3.18
CA GLY A 101 -16.27 -8.99 3.97
C GLY A 101 -17.23 -8.40 5.02
N LYS A 102 -18.45 -8.95 5.15
CA LYS A 102 -19.44 -8.51 6.12
C LYS A 102 -18.99 -8.86 7.54
N VAL A 103 -19.08 -7.91 8.45
CA VAL A 103 -18.83 -8.09 9.88
C VAL A 103 -20.15 -7.89 10.62
N SER A 104 -20.52 -8.83 11.48
CA SER A 104 -21.74 -8.78 12.30
C SER A 104 -21.38 -8.92 13.76
N SER A 105 -21.92 -8.06 14.61
CA SER A 105 -21.76 -8.15 16.06
C SER A 105 -23.04 -8.74 16.67
N LEU A 106 -22.87 -9.66 17.60
CA LEU A 106 -23.92 -10.28 18.39
C LEU A 106 -23.65 -9.96 19.87
N ASP A 107 -24.63 -9.37 20.52
CA ASP A 107 -24.60 -9.16 21.97
C ASP A 107 -25.03 -10.47 22.68
N LEU A 108 -24.13 -11.04 23.48
CA LEU A 108 -24.36 -12.32 24.14
C LEU A 108 -25.40 -12.22 25.28
N ALA A 109 -25.71 -11.02 25.78
CA ALA A 109 -26.75 -10.82 26.79
C ALA A 109 -28.16 -10.91 26.19
N THR A 110 -28.34 -10.39 24.97
CA THR A 110 -29.65 -10.31 24.30
C THR A 110 -29.83 -11.37 23.21
N LEU A 111 -28.73 -11.99 22.78
CA LEU A 111 -28.67 -12.95 21.67
C LEU A 111 -29.26 -12.38 20.36
N GLN A 112 -29.12 -11.06 20.16
CA GLN A 112 -29.54 -10.35 18.95
C GLN A 112 -28.34 -9.74 18.22
N ILE A 113 -28.43 -9.66 16.89
CA ILE A 113 -27.44 -8.95 16.08
C ILE A 113 -27.52 -7.48 16.48
N ALA A 114 -26.45 -6.97 17.08
CA ALA A 114 -26.36 -5.61 17.57
C ALA A 114 -26.05 -4.62 16.44
N ALA A 115 -25.16 -4.99 15.52
CA ALA A 115 -24.80 -4.18 14.36
C ALA A 115 -24.18 -5.01 13.25
N THR A 116 -24.11 -4.42 12.05
CA THR A 116 -23.33 -4.96 10.92
C THR A 116 -22.53 -3.85 10.26
N THR A 117 -21.31 -4.14 9.84
CA THR A 117 -20.47 -3.25 9.02
C THR A 117 -19.82 -4.02 7.89
N GLN A 118 -19.24 -3.30 6.93
CA GLN A 118 -18.58 -3.88 5.77
C GLN A 118 -17.08 -3.61 5.83
N THR A 119 -16.28 -4.66 5.64
CA THR A 119 -14.82 -4.58 5.49
C THR A 119 -14.41 -5.05 4.10
N THR A 120 -13.14 -4.84 3.73
CA THR A 120 -12.56 -5.43 2.51
C THR A 120 -12.74 -6.95 2.57
N ALA A 121 -13.31 -7.54 1.51
CA ALA A 121 -13.46 -9.00 1.42
C ALA A 121 -12.09 -9.68 1.24
N GLY A 122 -11.97 -10.92 1.73
CA GLY A 122 -10.75 -11.72 1.60
C GLY A 122 -9.95 -11.90 2.89
N LEU A 123 -8.84 -12.63 2.77
CA LEU A 123 -8.00 -13.12 3.88
C LEU A 123 -7.03 -12.07 4.44
N GLY A 124 -6.82 -10.97 3.71
CA GLY A 124 -5.94 -9.87 4.14
C GLY A 124 -6.57 -8.91 5.16
N VAL A 125 -7.73 -9.23 5.73
CA VAL A 125 -8.32 -8.45 6.82
C VAL A 125 -8.67 -9.37 7.97
N THR A 126 -8.17 -9.08 9.17
CA THR A 126 -8.46 -9.86 10.38
C THR A 126 -9.19 -9.00 11.41
N LEU A 127 -9.90 -9.69 12.31
CA LEU A 127 -10.49 -9.06 13.48
C LEU A 127 -9.71 -9.42 14.75
N ALA A 128 -9.56 -8.44 15.63
CA ALA A 128 -9.10 -8.65 16.99
C ALA A 128 -10.19 -8.17 17.95
N LEU A 129 -10.46 -8.95 18.98
CA LEU A 129 -11.42 -8.60 20.02
C LEU A 129 -10.80 -8.93 21.38
N ASP A 130 -10.72 -7.95 22.28
CA ASP A 130 -10.39 -8.12 23.69
C ASP A 130 -11.32 -7.25 24.53
N ARG A 131 -12.07 -7.87 25.45
CA ARG A 131 -13.03 -7.20 26.36
C ARG A 131 -13.94 -6.19 25.63
N ASP A 132 -13.61 -4.90 25.74
CA ASP A 132 -14.38 -3.76 25.20
C ASP A 132 -13.73 -3.12 23.95
N ALA A 133 -12.67 -3.71 23.40
CA ALA A 133 -11.96 -3.22 22.23
C ALA A 133 -12.04 -4.21 21.06
N ALA A 134 -12.54 -3.74 19.92
CA ALA A 134 -12.48 -4.47 18.66
C ALA A 134 -11.59 -3.72 17.66
N PHE A 135 -10.82 -4.45 16.85
CA PHE A 135 -10.03 -3.87 15.77
C PHE A 135 -10.26 -4.64 14.47
N VAL A 136 -10.35 -3.90 13.38
CA VAL A 136 -10.19 -4.40 12.02
C VAL A 136 -8.76 -4.08 11.59
N ILE A 137 -8.00 -5.12 11.25
CA ILE A 137 -6.64 -5.02 10.73
C ILE A 137 -6.69 -5.34 9.25
N ASP A 138 -6.68 -4.31 8.40
CA ASP A 138 -6.58 -4.45 6.94
C ASP A 138 -5.10 -4.50 6.54
N ALA A 139 -4.58 -5.73 6.43
CA ALA A 139 -3.21 -6.01 5.98
C ALA A 139 -2.95 -5.51 4.57
N VAL A 140 -3.97 -5.49 3.70
CA VAL A 140 -3.84 -5.08 2.30
C VAL A 140 -3.53 -3.59 2.21
N GLN A 141 -4.23 -2.78 3.01
CA GLN A 141 -4.07 -1.33 3.01
C GLN A 141 -3.09 -0.83 4.09
N GLY A 142 -2.64 -1.70 4.99
CA GLY A 142 -1.87 -1.32 6.17
C GLY A 142 -2.69 -0.45 7.12
N VAL A 143 -4.00 -0.71 7.27
CA VAL A 143 -4.90 0.11 8.08
C VAL A 143 -5.37 -0.68 9.29
N VAL A 144 -5.07 -0.19 10.50
CA VAL A 144 -5.55 -0.76 11.75
C VAL A 144 -6.57 0.20 12.36
N ARG A 145 -7.84 -0.24 12.40
CA ARG A 145 -8.98 0.58 12.81
C ARG A 145 -9.66 -0.01 14.03
N GLN A 146 -9.75 0.76 15.11
CA GLN A 146 -10.57 0.39 16.25
C GLN A 146 -12.05 0.59 15.95
N LEU A 147 -12.88 -0.35 16.38
CA LEU A 147 -14.33 -0.30 16.33
C LEU A 147 -14.89 -0.42 17.75
N ASP A 148 -16.06 0.17 17.96
CA ASP A 148 -16.94 -0.19 19.06
C ASP A 148 -17.45 -1.63 18.82
N PRO A 149 -17.25 -2.57 19.75
CA PRO A 149 -17.61 -3.97 19.54
C PRO A 149 -19.13 -4.21 19.42
N ILE A 150 -19.98 -3.31 19.92
CA ILE A 150 -21.44 -3.41 19.82
C ILE A 150 -21.92 -2.73 18.55
N ALA A 151 -21.58 -1.44 18.40
CA ALA A 151 -22.11 -0.61 17.33
C ALA A 151 -21.38 -0.83 15.99
N LEU A 152 -20.19 -1.46 16.02
CA LEU A 152 -19.28 -1.60 14.89
C LEU A 152 -18.94 -0.27 14.20
N THR A 153 -19.00 0.83 14.97
CA THR A 153 -18.66 2.18 14.52
C THR A 153 -17.19 2.48 14.82
N PRO A 154 -16.50 3.26 13.97
CA PRO A 154 -15.10 3.60 14.21
C PRO A 154 -14.87 4.39 15.50
N VAL A 155 -13.85 4.00 16.26
CA VAL A 155 -13.38 4.72 17.45
C VAL A 155 -12.10 5.48 17.11
N GLY A 156 -12.19 6.80 17.01
CA GLY A 156 -11.05 7.65 16.69
C GLY A 156 -10.52 7.47 15.26
N GLN A 157 -9.28 7.94 15.04
CA GLN A 157 -8.61 7.80 13.75
C GLN A 157 -7.91 6.43 13.63
N PRO A 158 -7.89 5.82 12.43
CA PRO A 158 -7.16 4.58 12.20
C PRO A 158 -5.65 4.82 12.21
N LEU A 159 -4.90 3.82 12.66
CA LEU A 159 -3.44 3.77 12.53
C LEU A 159 -3.09 3.24 11.13
N ARG A 160 -2.01 3.78 10.56
CA ARG A 160 -1.54 3.43 9.21
C ARG A 160 -0.11 2.90 9.26
N PHE A 161 0.11 1.80 8.57
CA PHE A 161 1.36 1.08 8.42
C PHE A 161 1.61 0.82 6.93
N PRO A 162 2.82 0.42 6.52
CA PRO A 162 3.03 -0.15 5.21
C PRO A 162 2.08 -1.34 4.94
N PRO A 163 1.61 -1.54 3.69
CA PRO A 163 0.89 -2.75 3.31
C PRO A 163 1.65 -4.04 3.64
N GLY A 164 0.93 -5.09 4.04
CA GLY A 164 1.49 -6.37 4.42
C GLY A 164 1.66 -6.56 5.93
N VAL A 165 0.93 -5.81 6.76
CA VAL A 165 0.93 -6.08 8.21
C VAL A 165 0.33 -7.45 8.51
N ALA A 166 0.97 -8.22 9.39
CA ALA A 166 0.52 -9.54 9.81
C ALA A 166 0.18 -9.54 11.31
N GLY A 167 -0.49 -10.60 11.78
CA GLY A 167 -0.94 -10.71 13.17
C GLY A 167 -2.24 -9.96 13.44
N GLY A 168 -2.26 -9.13 14.49
CA GLY A 168 -3.47 -8.45 14.95
C GLY A 168 -4.24 -9.27 15.98
N LYS A 169 -3.61 -9.60 17.10
CA LYS A 169 -4.25 -10.20 18.28
C LYS A 169 -3.77 -9.49 19.54
N PHE A 170 -4.58 -9.59 20.59
CA PHE A 170 -4.26 -9.02 21.88
C PHE A 170 -3.36 -9.97 22.69
N ASP A 171 -2.37 -9.42 23.39
CA ASP A 171 -1.71 -10.14 24.47
C ASP A 171 -2.62 -10.19 25.72
N GLY A 172 -2.22 -10.97 26.72
CA GLY A 172 -2.98 -11.10 27.97
C GLY A 172 -3.10 -9.81 28.80
N THR A 173 -2.36 -8.75 28.45
CA THR A 173 -2.44 -7.42 29.08
C THR A 173 -3.43 -6.49 28.39
N GLY A 174 -3.98 -6.90 27.24
CA GLY A 174 -4.86 -6.08 26.41
C GLY A 174 -4.13 -5.12 25.46
N THR A 175 -2.86 -5.38 25.15
CA THR A 175 -2.16 -4.68 24.07
C THR A 175 -2.39 -5.40 22.75
N LEU A 176 -2.87 -4.71 21.72
CA LEU A 176 -2.96 -5.26 20.37
C LEU A 176 -1.57 -5.26 19.73
N TRP A 177 -1.12 -6.40 19.23
CA TRP A 177 0.16 -6.49 18.52
C TRP A 177 -0.02 -6.73 17.04
N VAL A 178 0.73 -5.97 16.23
CA VAL A 178 0.82 -6.14 14.77
C VAL A 178 2.28 -6.26 14.34
N LEU A 179 2.52 -7.09 13.33
CA LEU A 179 3.83 -7.36 12.74
C LEU A 179 3.94 -6.58 11.42
N VAL A 180 4.99 -5.77 11.28
CA VAL A 180 5.28 -4.98 10.08
C VAL A 180 6.53 -5.57 9.41
N ALA A 181 6.34 -6.65 8.63
CA ALA A 181 7.44 -7.42 8.06
C ALA A 181 8.35 -6.58 7.16
N SER A 182 7.80 -5.63 6.39
CA SER A 182 8.56 -4.71 5.55
C SER A 182 9.52 -3.78 6.32
N GLU A 183 9.37 -3.70 7.63
CA GLU A 183 10.24 -2.93 8.51
C GLU A 183 10.99 -3.82 9.50
N GLY A 184 10.71 -5.13 9.54
CA GLY A 184 11.29 -6.06 10.51
C GLY A 184 10.87 -5.76 11.95
N THR A 185 9.71 -5.14 12.18
CA THR A 185 9.27 -4.66 13.51
C THR A 185 7.94 -5.26 13.96
N VAL A 186 7.72 -5.30 15.27
CA VAL A 186 6.39 -5.46 15.89
C VAL A 186 5.97 -4.19 16.58
N VAL A 187 4.67 -3.90 16.51
CA VAL A 187 4.07 -2.67 17.04
C VAL A 187 3.00 -3.04 18.05
N GLY A 188 3.15 -2.58 19.29
CA GLY A 188 2.14 -2.67 20.34
C GLY A 188 1.24 -1.45 20.32
N ILE A 189 -0.07 -1.67 20.21
CA ILE A 189 -1.11 -0.66 20.07
C ILE A 189 -1.98 -0.70 21.32
N ARG A 190 -2.11 0.45 21.99
CA ARG A 190 -3.02 0.62 23.11
C ARG A 190 -4.39 1.08 22.61
N PRO A 191 -5.48 0.36 22.92
CA PRO A 191 -6.83 0.76 22.56
C PRO A 191 -7.22 2.12 23.15
N ALA A 192 -8.03 2.87 22.40
CA ALA A 192 -8.75 4.03 22.90
C ALA A 192 -9.94 3.59 23.76
N SER A 193 -10.41 4.48 24.65
CA SER A 193 -11.65 4.25 25.39
C SER A 193 -12.86 4.41 24.46
N VAL A 194 -13.73 3.39 24.45
CA VAL A 194 -15.02 3.39 23.74
C VAL A 194 -16.07 4.32 24.38
N HIS A 195 -15.86 4.72 25.65
CA HIS A 195 -16.69 5.69 26.37
C HIS A 195 -15.83 6.81 26.97
N PRO A 196 -15.38 7.79 26.17
CA PRO A 196 -14.58 8.90 26.69
C PRO A 196 -15.45 9.85 27.53
N SER A 197 -14.84 10.50 28.53
CA SER A 197 -15.45 11.61 29.26
C SER A 197 -15.92 12.71 28.30
N GLN A 198 -17.04 13.38 28.59
CA GLN A 198 -17.57 14.45 27.73
C GLN A 198 -16.48 15.49 27.40
N GLY A 199 -16.25 15.72 26.11
CA GLY A 199 -15.26 16.68 25.60
C GLY A 199 -13.88 16.10 25.26
N THR A 200 -13.65 14.79 25.44
CA THR A 200 -12.39 14.14 25.06
C THR A 200 -12.57 13.22 23.84
N THR A 201 -11.81 13.44 22.77
CA THR A 201 -11.67 12.47 21.67
C THR A 201 -10.52 11.53 21.99
N SER A 202 -10.77 10.22 22.06
CA SER A 202 -9.72 9.23 22.25
C SER A 202 -9.47 8.45 20.96
N THR A 203 -8.21 8.26 20.58
CA THR A 203 -7.79 7.48 19.41
C THR A 203 -6.85 6.36 19.87
N PRO A 204 -6.85 5.18 19.21
CA PRO A 204 -5.84 4.18 19.48
C PRO A 204 -4.45 4.77 19.24
N VAL A 205 -3.47 4.38 20.05
CA VAL A 205 -2.10 4.92 19.97
C VAL A 205 -1.08 3.80 19.91
N THR A 206 -0.05 4.00 19.09
CA THR A 206 1.15 3.17 19.13
C THR A 206 1.85 3.38 20.46
N ALA A 207 1.88 2.34 21.29
CA ALA A 207 2.57 2.35 22.58
C ALA A 207 4.07 2.07 22.41
N ARG A 208 4.43 1.17 21.49
CA ARG A 208 5.81 0.72 21.26
C ARG A 208 6.00 0.18 19.84
N THR A 209 7.18 0.39 19.28
CA THR A 209 7.65 -0.24 18.03
C THR A 209 9.01 -0.86 18.32
N ILE A 210 9.14 -2.17 18.12
CA ILE A 210 10.31 -2.95 18.53
C ILE A 210 10.86 -3.70 17.31
N PRO A 211 12.14 -3.47 16.93
CA PRO A 211 12.79 -4.25 15.88
C PRO A 211 13.03 -5.69 16.36
N VAL A 212 12.67 -6.65 15.52
CA VAL A 212 12.74 -8.08 15.82
C VAL A 212 13.49 -8.88 14.76
N ALA A 213 13.63 -8.33 13.56
CA ALA A 213 14.34 -8.92 12.42
C ALA A 213 14.81 -7.82 11.45
N GLN A 214 15.49 -8.21 10.37
CA GLN A 214 15.74 -7.29 9.25
C GLN A 214 14.45 -7.05 8.44
N PRO A 215 14.33 -5.91 7.74
CA PRO A 215 13.23 -5.65 6.81
C PRO A 215 13.04 -6.76 5.77
N ASP A 216 11.79 -7.04 5.42
CA ASP A 216 11.36 -7.98 4.36
C ASP A 216 11.72 -9.46 4.61
N HIS A 217 12.18 -9.82 5.81
CA HIS A 217 12.29 -11.22 6.22
C HIS A 217 10.91 -11.90 6.29
N ASP A 218 10.89 -13.23 6.12
CA ASP A 218 9.68 -14.03 6.30
C ASP A 218 9.38 -14.23 7.79
N LEU A 219 8.40 -13.46 8.29
CA LEU A 219 8.10 -13.34 9.71
C LEU A 219 6.70 -13.87 10.04
N THR A 220 6.59 -14.63 11.12
CA THR A 220 5.30 -15.01 11.74
C THR A 220 5.30 -14.63 13.22
N MET A 221 4.12 -14.42 13.81
CA MET A 221 3.99 -13.91 15.18
C MET A 221 2.93 -14.68 15.98
N SER A 222 3.24 -14.93 17.26
CA SER A 222 2.32 -15.41 18.29
C SER A 222 2.17 -14.36 19.39
N THR A 223 0.95 -14.20 19.92
CA THR A 223 0.72 -13.40 21.12
C THR A 223 0.96 -14.22 22.39
N LEU A 224 1.53 -13.59 23.41
CA LEU A 224 1.82 -14.22 24.70
C LEU A 224 0.91 -13.68 25.80
N ALA A 225 1.01 -14.23 27.01
CA ALA A 225 0.36 -13.64 28.19
C ALA A 225 0.80 -12.19 28.43
N ASP A 226 2.07 -11.90 28.16
CA ASP A 226 2.64 -10.55 28.11
C ASP A 226 3.57 -10.49 26.90
N GLY A 227 3.23 -9.65 25.91
CA GLY A 227 4.02 -9.45 24.71
C GLY A 227 3.80 -10.44 23.56
N VAL A 228 4.85 -10.69 22.76
CA VAL A 228 4.79 -11.49 21.53
C VAL A 228 6.04 -12.33 21.31
N ALA A 229 5.90 -13.41 20.54
CA ALA A 229 7.00 -14.16 19.96
C ALA A 229 6.97 -14.03 18.43
N VAL A 230 8.11 -13.76 17.81
CA VAL A 230 8.25 -13.58 16.37
C VAL A 230 9.26 -14.58 15.84
N LEU A 231 8.81 -15.45 14.94
CA LEU A 231 9.68 -16.38 14.22
C LEU A 231 10.12 -15.71 12.93
N ASP A 232 11.43 -15.61 12.76
CA ASP A 232 12.09 -15.24 11.52
C ASP A 232 12.56 -16.52 10.83
N SER A 233 11.78 -16.96 9.84
CA SER A 233 12.06 -18.17 9.05
C SER A 233 13.28 -17.98 8.14
N THR A 234 13.61 -16.74 7.79
CA THR A 234 14.78 -16.42 6.93
C THR A 234 16.09 -16.54 7.70
N ALA A 235 16.13 -15.99 8.91
CA ALA A 235 17.30 -16.07 9.79
C ALA A 235 17.31 -17.31 10.68
N THR A 236 16.24 -18.12 10.69
CA THR A 236 16.02 -19.26 11.59
C THR A 236 16.16 -18.86 13.07
N THR A 237 15.47 -17.79 13.47
CA THR A 237 15.51 -17.30 14.86
C THR A 237 14.11 -17.06 15.42
N LEU A 238 13.95 -17.23 16.73
CA LEU A 238 12.73 -16.85 17.45
C LEU A 238 13.06 -15.70 18.39
N THR A 239 12.43 -14.54 18.16
CA THR A 239 12.57 -13.36 19.01
C THR A 239 11.34 -13.21 19.90
N VAL A 240 11.55 -13.31 21.21
CA VAL A 240 10.51 -13.09 22.24
C VAL A 240 10.61 -11.66 22.77
N VAL A 241 9.49 -10.95 22.75
CA VAL A 241 9.37 -9.56 23.19
C VAL A 241 8.48 -9.51 24.42
N GLN A 242 9.08 -9.31 25.59
CA GLN A 242 8.40 -9.07 26.87
C GLN A 242 9.01 -7.80 27.49
N GLY A 243 8.19 -6.79 27.77
CA GLY A 243 8.69 -5.45 28.12
C GLY A 243 9.49 -4.80 26.98
N ASP A 244 10.58 -4.10 27.32
CA ASP A 244 11.35 -3.26 26.37
C ASP A 244 12.55 -3.96 25.72
N LYS A 245 12.84 -5.22 26.06
CA LYS A 245 14.05 -5.93 25.58
C LYS A 245 13.69 -7.22 24.84
N PRO A 246 13.85 -7.26 23.50
CA PRO A 246 13.70 -8.50 22.76
C PRO A 246 14.82 -9.49 23.13
N ARG A 247 14.45 -10.76 23.26
CA ARG A 247 15.37 -11.89 23.44
C ARG A 247 15.28 -12.80 22.22
N THR A 248 16.38 -12.94 21.50
CA THR A 248 16.45 -13.79 20.31
C THR A 248 17.11 -15.13 20.64
N VAL A 249 16.49 -16.21 20.18
CA VAL A 249 16.98 -17.59 20.30
C VAL A 249 17.23 -18.13 18.90
N PRO A 250 18.46 -18.54 18.55
CA PRO A 250 18.74 -19.17 17.27
C PRO A 250 18.15 -20.58 17.23
N LEU A 251 17.56 -20.95 16.11
CA LEU A 251 16.94 -22.26 15.85
C LEU A 251 17.61 -22.95 14.65
N PRO A 252 18.93 -23.23 14.70
CA PRO A 252 19.67 -23.78 13.57
C PRO A 252 19.18 -25.18 13.14
N GLN A 253 18.48 -25.88 14.04
CA GLN A 253 17.86 -27.17 13.77
C GLN A 253 16.54 -27.09 13.00
N LEU A 254 15.96 -25.91 12.72
CA LEU A 254 14.72 -25.84 11.92
C LEU A 254 14.97 -26.44 10.53
N SER A 255 14.26 -27.52 10.24
CA SER A 255 14.40 -28.28 8.99
C SER A 255 13.66 -27.67 7.79
N GLY A 256 12.77 -26.70 8.03
CA GLY A 256 11.94 -26.06 7.00
C GLY A 256 11.24 -24.79 7.52
N ASN A 257 10.20 -24.32 6.81
CA ASN A 257 9.45 -23.13 7.22
C ASN A 257 8.61 -23.43 8.47
N GLY A 258 8.93 -22.75 9.57
CA GLY A 258 8.19 -22.89 10.82
C GLY A 258 6.92 -22.04 10.86
N SER A 259 6.02 -22.42 11.74
CA SER A 259 4.76 -21.73 12.01
C SER A 259 4.51 -21.67 13.50
N LEU A 260 3.94 -20.55 13.95
CA LEU A 260 3.59 -20.30 15.34
C LEU A 260 2.08 -20.43 15.57
N PRO A 261 1.63 -20.86 16.77
CA PRO A 261 0.23 -20.73 17.15
C PRO A 261 -0.17 -19.25 17.20
N THR A 262 -1.46 -18.97 17.04
CA THR A 262 -2.00 -17.60 17.14
C THR A 262 -1.73 -16.97 18.51
N GLN A 263 -1.83 -17.77 19.56
CA GLN A 263 -1.55 -17.38 20.94
C GLN A 263 -0.83 -18.52 21.67
N SER A 264 0.11 -18.16 22.54
CA SER A 264 0.75 -19.07 23.49
C SER A 264 0.54 -18.56 24.92
N SER A 265 -0.19 -19.34 25.72
CA SER A 265 -0.46 -19.04 27.13
C SER A 265 0.66 -19.53 28.07
N THR A 266 1.65 -20.25 27.54
CA THR A 266 2.77 -20.82 28.29
C THR A 266 4.09 -20.13 27.94
N THR A 267 5.09 -20.31 28.79
CA THR A 267 6.46 -19.81 28.54
C THR A 267 7.19 -20.61 27.47
N ALA A 268 6.72 -21.82 27.17
CA ALA A 268 7.28 -22.70 26.17
C ALA A 268 6.56 -22.49 24.83
N ILE A 269 7.25 -21.91 23.86
CA ILE A 269 6.67 -21.50 22.58
C ILE A 269 6.92 -22.60 21.55
N PRO A 270 5.87 -23.26 21.03
CA PRO A 270 6.05 -24.27 20.01
C PRO A 270 6.18 -23.63 18.62
N VAL A 271 7.15 -24.11 17.86
CA VAL A 271 7.37 -23.82 16.44
C VAL A 271 7.13 -25.10 15.66
N THR A 272 6.01 -25.17 14.95
CA THR A 272 5.67 -26.34 14.12
C THR A 272 6.26 -26.15 12.73
N VAL A 273 7.00 -27.13 12.21
CA VAL A 273 7.35 -27.22 10.79
C VAL A 273 6.34 -28.15 10.12
N PRO A 274 5.33 -27.61 9.41
CA PRO A 274 4.14 -28.37 8.98
C PRO A 274 4.45 -29.56 8.09
N ASP A 275 5.43 -29.40 7.21
CA ASP A 275 5.77 -30.37 6.15
C ASP A 275 6.68 -31.49 6.65
N ASP A 276 7.59 -31.18 7.58
CA ASP A 276 8.53 -32.16 8.14
C ASP A 276 7.96 -32.90 9.35
N ARG A 277 6.78 -32.49 9.83
CA ARG A 277 6.11 -33.05 11.02
C ARG A 277 6.92 -32.94 12.31
N HIS A 278 7.71 -31.88 12.44
CA HIS A 278 8.45 -31.56 13.65
C HIS A 278 7.82 -30.40 14.41
N VAL A 279 7.86 -30.46 15.75
CA VAL A 279 7.50 -29.36 16.65
C VAL A 279 8.72 -29.06 17.52
N TYR A 280 9.28 -27.87 17.36
CA TYR A 280 10.38 -27.36 18.16
C TYR A 280 9.81 -26.53 19.32
N VAL A 281 10.02 -26.96 20.56
CA VAL A 281 9.51 -26.25 21.74
C VAL A 281 10.63 -25.41 22.34
N VAL A 282 10.48 -24.09 22.26
CA VAL A 282 11.47 -23.13 22.76
C VAL A 282 11.08 -22.70 24.18
N ASN A 283 11.90 -23.05 25.17
CA ASN A 283 11.73 -22.63 26.56
C ASN A 283 13.02 -21.95 27.06
N GLY A 284 13.01 -20.62 27.07
CA GLY A 284 14.21 -19.84 27.36
C GLY A 284 15.29 -20.02 26.29
N THR A 285 16.43 -20.62 26.64
CA THR A 285 17.49 -20.96 25.67
C THR A 285 17.45 -22.43 25.23
N HIS A 286 16.61 -23.24 25.87
CA HIS A 286 16.50 -24.66 25.54
C HIS A 286 15.49 -24.85 24.40
N VAL A 287 15.84 -25.71 23.45
CA VAL A 287 14.97 -26.08 22.33
C VAL A 287 14.83 -27.60 22.31
N GLY A 288 13.63 -28.08 22.59
CA GLY A 288 13.25 -29.48 22.35
C GLY A 288 12.83 -29.65 20.90
N ASP A 289 13.09 -30.82 20.33
CA ASP A 289 12.72 -31.19 18.95
C ASP A 289 11.95 -32.51 18.96
N PHE A 290 10.72 -32.49 18.47
CA PHE A 290 9.78 -33.59 18.61
C PHE A 290 9.10 -33.92 17.28
N THR A 291 9.18 -35.19 16.87
CA THR A 291 8.45 -35.68 15.70
C THR A 291 7.02 -36.05 16.06
N VAL A 292 6.05 -35.60 15.25
CA VAL A 292 4.63 -35.92 15.43
C VAL A 292 4.22 -37.09 14.53
N PRO A 293 3.67 -38.20 15.07
CA PRO A 293 3.25 -39.35 14.27
C PRO A 293 2.15 -39.02 13.27
N GLY A 294 2.08 -39.69 12.12
CA GLY A 294 1.05 -39.51 11.08
C GLY A 294 1.64 -39.16 9.72
N THR A 295 0.78 -38.81 8.74
CA THR A 295 1.21 -38.61 7.34
C THR A 295 0.72 -37.31 6.67
N GLY A 296 -0.22 -36.57 7.28
CA GLY A 296 -0.68 -35.28 6.75
C GLY A 296 0.25 -34.09 7.06
N LYS A 297 -0.21 -32.87 6.78
CA LYS A 297 0.46 -31.65 7.26
C LYS A 297 -0.01 -31.31 8.66
N LEU A 298 0.90 -30.79 9.48
CA LEU A 298 0.56 -30.31 10.81
C LEU A 298 0.06 -28.86 10.78
N ASP A 299 -0.97 -28.57 11.56
CA ASP A 299 -1.27 -27.20 11.96
C ASP A 299 -0.33 -26.74 13.10
N PRO A 300 -0.18 -25.42 13.32
CA PRO A 300 0.58 -24.90 14.44
C PRO A 300 0.14 -25.52 15.78
N ALA A 301 1.11 -25.99 16.56
CA ALA A 301 0.85 -26.66 17.83
C ALA A 301 0.28 -25.67 18.85
N VAL A 302 -0.86 -26.00 19.44
CA VAL A 302 -1.57 -25.15 20.41
C VAL A 302 -1.17 -25.57 21.84
N PRO A 303 -0.50 -24.70 22.62
CA PRO A 303 -0.16 -24.99 23.99
C PRO A 303 -1.40 -24.83 24.91
N PHE A 304 -1.69 -25.85 25.71
CA PHE A 304 -2.81 -25.85 26.65
C PHE A 304 -2.62 -26.90 27.76
N GLY A 305 -2.96 -26.58 29.02
CA GLY A 305 -2.93 -27.55 30.13
C GLY A 305 -1.57 -28.24 30.35
N GLY A 306 -0.46 -27.56 30.04
CA GLY A 306 0.89 -28.13 30.12
C GLY A 306 1.25 -29.13 29.00
N ARG A 307 0.44 -29.18 27.93
CA ARG A 307 0.64 -30.03 26.75
C ARG A 307 0.62 -29.19 25.47
N PHE A 308 1.07 -29.78 24.36
CA PHE A 308 0.98 -29.23 23.02
C PHE A 308 0.03 -30.08 22.17
N TYR A 309 -1.02 -29.46 21.64
CA TYR A 309 -2.02 -30.12 20.81
C TYR A 309 -1.78 -29.77 19.35
N VAL A 310 -1.51 -30.79 18.52
CA VAL A 310 -1.09 -30.60 17.12
C VAL A 310 -2.08 -31.32 16.20
N ALA A 311 -2.82 -30.55 15.41
CA ALA A 311 -3.79 -31.12 14.48
C ALA A 311 -3.12 -31.60 13.20
N ASP A 312 -3.51 -32.79 12.76
CA ASP A 312 -3.14 -33.38 11.47
C ASP A 312 -4.30 -33.22 10.48
N GLN A 313 -4.05 -32.41 9.45
CA GLN A 313 -5.08 -32.02 8.48
C GLN A 313 -5.62 -33.19 7.64
N ALA A 314 -4.83 -34.25 7.43
CA ALA A 314 -5.25 -35.38 6.60
C ALA A 314 -6.06 -36.43 7.38
N ALA A 315 -5.86 -36.50 8.70
CA ALA A 315 -6.36 -37.58 9.53
C ALA A 315 -7.57 -37.19 10.41
N GLY A 316 -7.97 -35.91 10.45
CA GLY A 316 -8.99 -35.45 11.41
C GLY A 316 -8.60 -35.78 12.86
N THR A 317 -7.30 -35.76 13.13
CA THR A 317 -6.69 -36.25 14.38
C THR A 317 -5.88 -35.14 15.01
N VAL A 318 -5.91 -35.02 16.34
CA VAL A 318 -5.07 -34.11 17.12
C VAL A 318 -4.19 -34.94 18.05
N TYR A 319 -2.88 -34.77 17.93
CA TYR A 319 -1.89 -35.42 18.79
C TYR A 319 -1.60 -34.50 19.99
N ALA A 320 -1.68 -35.04 21.20
CA ALA A 320 -1.30 -34.34 22.42
C ALA A 320 0.09 -34.79 22.87
N LEU A 321 1.02 -33.85 22.90
CA LEU A 321 2.39 -34.04 23.36
C LEU A 321 2.55 -33.43 24.76
N ASP A 322 3.29 -34.06 25.66
CA ASP A 322 3.66 -33.44 26.93
C ASP A 322 4.76 -32.38 26.77
N ALA A 323 5.21 -31.78 27.89
CA ALA A 323 6.24 -30.75 27.89
C ALA A 323 7.60 -31.22 27.35
N ASP A 324 7.86 -32.52 27.42
CA ASP A 324 9.05 -33.19 26.89
C ASP A 324 8.80 -33.73 25.46
N GLY A 325 7.66 -33.37 24.85
CA GLY A 325 7.30 -33.68 23.48
C GLY A 325 6.91 -35.14 23.22
N LYS A 326 6.72 -35.92 24.29
CA LYS A 326 6.27 -37.31 24.16
C LYS A 326 4.76 -37.34 23.89
N LEU A 327 4.35 -38.19 22.96
CA LEU A 327 2.92 -38.44 22.70
C LEU A 327 2.25 -39.04 23.94
N VAL A 328 1.24 -38.35 24.46
CA VAL A 328 0.46 -38.78 25.63
C VAL A 328 -1.00 -39.08 25.32
N ASP A 329 -1.55 -38.54 24.22
CA ASP A 329 -2.91 -38.86 23.78
C ASP A 329 -3.11 -38.60 22.27
N THR A 330 -4.10 -39.26 21.67
CA THR A 330 -4.50 -39.12 20.26
C THR A 330 -6.01 -38.93 20.17
N ILE A 331 -6.43 -37.73 19.77
CA ILE A 331 -7.83 -37.32 19.73
C ILE A 331 -8.34 -37.40 18.29
N VAL A 332 -9.28 -38.32 18.03
CA VAL A 332 -9.84 -38.52 16.68
C VAL A 332 -11.22 -37.88 16.55
N ILE A 333 -11.42 -37.14 15.46
CA ILE A 333 -12.73 -36.62 15.02
C ILE A 333 -13.11 -37.31 13.70
N PRO A 334 -13.93 -38.38 13.76
CA PRO A 334 -14.36 -39.09 12.57
C PRO A 334 -15.08 -38.15 11.60
N ASN A 335 -14.80 -38.29 10.30
CA ASN A 335 -15.46 -37.51 9.25
C ASN A 335 -15.35 -35.99 9.46
N ALA A 336 -14.20 -35.49 9.95
CA ALA A 336 -13.97 -34.06 10.17
C ALA A 336 -14.23 -33.21 8.93
N GLY A 337 -14.02 -33.75 7.73
CA GLY A 337 -14.39 -33.10 6.46
C GLY A 337 -13.53 -31.87 6.11
N GLY A 338 -12.37 -31.71 6.75
CA GLY A 338 -11.45 -30.60 6.50
C GLY A 338 -10.55 -30.30 7.70
N LYS A 339 -9.94 -29.11 7.66
CA LYS A 339 -9.06 -28.58 8.71
C LYS A 339 -9.81 -28.47 10.05
N LEU A 340 -9.10 -28.78 11.13
CA LEU A 340 -9.58 -28.60 12.49
C LEU A 340 -9.24 -27.20 13.00
N GLU A 341 -10.15 -26.59 13.74
CA GLU A 341 -9.93 -25.32 14.43
C GLU A 341 -9.76 -25.61 15.93
N LEU A 342 -8.64 -25.16 16.49
CA LEU A 342 -8.31 -25.34 17.89
C LEU A 342 -8.36 -23.98 18.58
N GLU A 343 -9.14 -23.88 19.65
CA GLU A 343 -9.29 -22.64 20.40
C GLU A 343 -9.27 -22.91 21.91
N VAL A 344 -8.39 -22.20 22.61
CA VAL A 344 -8.30 -22.25 24.08
C VAL A 344 -9.23 -21.19 24.66
N ARG A 345 -10.12 -21.59 25.56
CA ARG A 345 -10.98 -20.65 26.30
C ARG A 345 -11.12 -21.10 27.75
N GLY A 346 -10.59 -20.27 28.65
CA GLY A 346 -10.45 -20.58 30.07
C GLY A 346 -9.73 -21.90 30.30
N GLU A 347 -10.32 -22.79 31.10
CA GLU A 347 -9.72 -24.10 31.45
C GLU A 347 -10.05 -25.21 30.43
N HIS A 348 -10.38 -24.84 29.19
CA HIS A 348 -10.77 -25.79 28.15
C HIS A 348 -10.15 -25.47 26.78
N LEU A 349 -9.80 -26.52 26.04
CA LEU A 349 -9.47 -26.47 24.62
C LEU A 349 -10.63 -27.05 23.81
N PHE A 350 -11.14 -26.27 22.86
CA PHE A 350 -12.18 -26.67 21.94
C PHE A 350 -11.56 -27.03 20.59
N ILE A 351 -11.91 -28.21 20.07
CA ILE A 351 -11.45 -28.72 18.78
C ILE A 351 -12.67 -28.85 17.87
N ASN A 352 -12.80 -27.95 16.91
CA ASN A 352 -13.94 -27.88 16.01
C ASN A 352 -13.59 -28.46 14.64
N ALA A 353 -14.48 -29.27 14.07
CA ALA A 353 -14.46 -29.63 12.65
C ALA A 353 -15.55 -28.81 11.93
N PRO A 354 -15.22 -27.70 11.22
CA PRO A 354 -16.22 -26.77 10.70
C PRO A 354 -17.16 -27.37 9.65
N ASN A 355 -16.69 -28.40 8.95
CA ASN A 355 -17.39 -29.06 7.85
C ASN A 355 -18.15 -30.32 8.29
N SER A 356 -18.28 -30.57 9.59
CA SER A 356 -19.05 -31.70 10.11
C SER A 356 -19.78 -31.34 11.41
N SER A 357 -20.54 -32.30 11.95
CA SER A 357 -21.12 -32.18 13.29
C SER A 357 -20.08 -32.32 14.41
N GLY A 358 -18.92 -32.90 14.13
CA GLY A 358 -17.97 -33.33 15.14
C GLY A 358 -17.22 -32.16 15.77
N ALA A 359 -17.15 -32.18 17.10
CA ALA A 359 -16.19 -31.38 17.87
C ALA A 359 -15.72 -32.16 19.12
N ARG A 360 -14.67 -31.67 19.77
CA ARG A 360 -14.18 -32.17 21.05
C ARG A 360 -13.96 -31.01 22.02
N VAL A 361 -14.09 -31.30 23.30
CA VAL A 361 -13.60 -30.42 24.36
C VAL A 361 -12.60 -31.18 25.19
N VAL A 362 -11.45 -30.57 25.45
CA VAL A 362 -10.39 -31.10 26.30
C VAL A 362 -10.27 -30.19 27.52
N ASP A 363 -10.28 -30.74 28.73
CA ASP A 363 -10.02 -29.95 29.94
C ASP A 363 -8.53 -29.84 30.27
N ASP A 364 -8.20 -29.03 31.27
CA ASP A 364 -6.84 -28.80 31.77
C ASP A 364 -6.06 -30.08 32.14
N LYS A 365 -6.76 -31.16 32.49
CA LYS A 365 -6.19 -32.48 32.82
C LYS A 365 -6.00 -33.36 31.58
N GLY A 366 -6.55 -32.97 30.42
CA GLY A 366 -6.47 -33.69 29.16
C GLY A 366 -7.63 -34.65 28.91
N ARG A 367 -8.71 -34.60 29.71
CA ARG A 367 -9.87 -35.47 29.50
C ARG A 367 -10.68 -34.95 28.31
N VAL A 368 -11.00 -35.85 27.38
CA VAL A 368 -11.67 -35.51 26.12
C VAL A 368 -13.17 -35.82 26.20
N LYS A 369 -13.99 -34.85 25.82
CA LYS A 369 -15.45 -34.95 25.69
C LYS A 369 -15.86 -34.89 24.22
N VAL A 370 -16.78 -35.76 23.80
CA VAL A 370 -17.34 -35.80 22.44
C VAL A 370 -18.49 -34.80 22.32
N VAL A 371 -18.47 -33.98 21.27
CA VAL A 371 -19.51 -33.01 20.97
C VAL A 371 -20.11 -33.30 19.60
N ASP A 372 -21.43 -33.36 19.53
CA ASP A 372 -22.21 -33.30 18.29
C ASP A 372 -22.91 -31.94 18.21
N LYS A 373 -22.42 -31.07 17.32
CA LYS A 373 -22.96 -29.72 17.11
C LYS A 373 -24.41 -29.74 16.60
N TYR A 374 -24.87 -30.83 16.00
CA TYR A 374 -26.20 -30.97 15.40
C TYR A 374 -27.19 -31.71 16.30
N ALA A 375 -26.75 -32.24 17.45
CA ALA A 375 -27.63 -32.90 18.40
C ALA A 375 -28.73 -31.94 18.89
N ASN A 376 -29.97 -32.42 18.98
CA ASN A 376 -31.13 -31.61 19.36
C ASN A 376 -31.53 -31.76 20.84
N ASN A 377 -30.89 -32.63 21.64
CA ASN A 377 -31.30 -32.92 23.04
C ASN A 377 -30.12 -33.30 23.97
N ILE A 378 -30.32 -33.00 25.26
CA ILE A 378 -29.47 -33.23 26.45
C ILE A 378 -29.75 -34.64 27.07
N LEU A 379 -28.70 -35.35 27.55
CA LEU A 379 -28.66 -36.50 28.52
C LEU A 379 -29.37 -37.84 28.16
N GLY A 380 -28.57 -38.88 27.83
CA GLY A 380 -28.72 -40.29 28.28
C GLY A 380 -29.47 -41.33 27.40
N GLY A 381 -28.88 -42.53 27.23
CA GLY A 381 -29.57 -43.80 26.87
C GLY A 381 -28.80 -44.80 25.97
N ASP A 382 -28.47 -45.99 26.50
CA ASP A 382 -27.73 -47.11 25.86
C ASP A 382 -28.52 -47.91 24.76
N PRO A 383 -27.83 -48.67 23.87
CA PRO A 383 -28.46 -49.43 22.77
C PRO A 383 -28.91 -50.86 23.15
N PRO A 384 -29.91 -51.46 22.45
CA PRO A 384 -30.37 -52.84 22.69
C PRO A 384 -29.55 -53.92 21.97
N PRO A 385 -29.57 -55.20 22.42
CA PRO A 385 -28.67 -56.27 21.98
C PRO A 385 -29.23 -57.22 20.89
N ASN A 386 -28.32 -57.93 20.21
CA ASN A 386 -28.57 -58.93 19.14
C ASN A 386 -29.02 -60.31 19.67
N PRO A 387 -29.83 -61.10 18.90
CA PRO A 387 -30.16 -62.49 19.22
C PRO A 387 -29.23 -63.56 18.55
N PRO A 388 -29.21 -64.82 19.06
CA PRO A 388 -28.16 -65.82 18.80
C PRO A 388 -28.48 -66.90 17.74
N PRO A 389 -27.49 -67.68 17.24
CA PRO A 389 -27.64 -68.65 16.13
C PRO A 389 -27.81 -70.13 16.58
N PRO A 390 -28.41 -71.03 15.75
CA PRO A 390 -28.44 -72.49 16.00
C PRO A 390 -27.40 -73.32 15.18
N PRO A 391 -27.15 -74.60 15.57
CA PRO A 391 -25.88 -75.34 15.37
C PRO A 391 -25.81 -76.32 14.16
N PRO A 392 -24.60 -76.83 13.80
CA PRO A 392 -24.35 -77.62 12.58
C PRO A 392 -24.28 -79.16 12.78
N GLN A 393 -24.47 -79.94 11.70
CA GLN A 393 -24.18 -81.38 11.63
C GLN A 393 -23.12 -81.76 10.57
N LYS A 394 -22.44 -82.90 10.81
CA LYS A 394 -21.14 -83.36 10.28
C LYS A 394 -21.24 -84.29 9.04
N PRO A 395 -20.24 -84.34 8.11
CA PRO A 395 -20.32 -85.01 6.80
C PRO A 395 -19.52 -86.33 6.66
N PRO A 396 -19.78 -87.17 5.62
CA PRO A 396 -18.92 -88.28 5.18
C PRO A 396 -17.88 -87.86 4.12
N THR A 397 -16.84 -88.68 3.93
CA THR A 397 -15.48 -88.39 3.41
C THR A 397 -15.36 -87.95 1.94
N VAL A 398 -14.36 -87.09 1.70
CA VAL A 398 -14.29 -85.98 0.73
C VAL A 398 -12.84 -85.76 0.29
N GLY A 399 -12.58 -85.13 -0.87
CA GLY A 399 -11.29 -84.47 -1.21
C GLY A 399 -11.37 -82.92 -1.31
N PRO A 400 -10.23 -82.18 -1.31
CA PRO A 400 -10.22 -80.72 -1.44
C PRO A 400 -10.93 -80.22 -2.71
N PRO A 401 -11.48 -78.99 -2.75
CA PRO A 401 -12.22 -78.50 -3.90
C PRO A 401 -11.35 -78.33 -5.17
N SER A 402 -11.97 -78.24 -6.34
CA SER A 402 -11.26 -77.81 -7.57
C SER A 402 -10.96 -76.31 -7.55
N ALA A 403 -10.16 -75.82 -8.51
CA ALA A 403 -10.02 -74.38 -8.73
C ALA A 403 -11.37 -73.77 -9.17
N PRO A 404 -11.69 -72.53 -8.76
CA PRO A 404 -12.80 -71.75 -9.31
C PRO A 404 -12.62 -71.51 -10.82
N THR A 405 -13.74 -71.39 -11.55
CA THR A 405 -13.73 -71.10 -12.99
C THR A 405 -13.90 -69.60 -13.24
N LYS A 406 -13.52 -69.08 -14.42
CA LYS A 406 -13.82 -67.70 -14.88
C LYS A 406 -13.58 -66.59 -13.82
N VAL A 407 -12.40 -66.54 -13.21
CA VAL A 407 -12.04 -65.45 -12.30
C VAL A 407 -11.78 -64.19 -13.12
N VAL A 408 -12.61 -63.16 -12.97
CA VAL A 408 -12.55 -61.89 -13.71
C VAL A 408 -12.53 -60.73 -12.72
N ALA A 409 -11.58 -59.82 -12.90
CA ALA A 409 -11.45 -58.59 -12.13
C ALA A 409 -11.83 -57.39 -13.00
N THR A 410 -12.76 -56.57 -12.51
CA THR A 410 -13.19 -55.33 -13.15
C THR A 410 -12.80 -54.14 -12.28
N ALA A 411 -12.13 -53.15 -12.87
CA ALA A 411 -11.64 -51.97 -12.17
C ALA A 411 -12.80 -51.05 -11.73
N GLY A 412 -12.69 -50.53 -10.52
CA GLY A 412 -13.46 -49.41 -10.00
C GLY A 412 -12.53 -48.35 -9.39
N ASN A 413 -13.10 -47.33 -8.73
CA ASN A 413 -12.32 -46.30 -8.04
C ASN A 413 -11.79 -46.83 -6.70
N ALA A 414 -10.47 -46.93 -6.58
CA ALA A 414 -9.78 -47.49 -5.41
C ALA A 414 -10.30 -48.87 -5.00
N ALA A 415 -10.89 -49.58 -5.97
CA ALA A 415 -11.59 -50.82 -5.74
C ALA A 415 -11.59 -51.71 -6.97
N VAL A 416 -11.80 -53.00 -6.76
CA VAL A 416 -11.99 -54.00 -7.79
C VAL A 416 -13.22 -54.81 -7.46
N HIS A 417 -14.10 -54.98 -8.46
CA HIS A 417 -15.17 -55.96 -8.43
C HIS A 417 -14.65 -57.27 -9.01
N LEU A 418 -14.47 -58.28 -8.17
CA LEU A 418 -14.00 -59.59 -8.57
C LEU A 418 -15.19 -60.54 -8.70
N THR A 419 -15.27 -61.31 -9.78
CA THR A 419 -16.27 -62.36 -9.99
C THR A 419 -15.61 -63.69 -10.33
N TRP A 420 -16.22 -64.80 -9.93
CA TRP A 420 -15.75 -66.14 -10.28
C TRP A 420 -16.89 -67.15 -10.38
N GLY A 421 -16.70 -68.16 -11.23
CA GLY A 421 -17.56 -69.33 -11.33
C GLY A 421 -17.28 -70.37 -10.22
N PRO A 422 -18.23 -71.29 -9.98
CA PRO A 422 -18.13 -72.25 -8.89
C PRO A 422 -16.94 -73.20 -9.03
N ALA A 423 -16.34 -73.54 -7.89
CA ALA A 423 -15.45 -74.70 -7.74
C ALA A 423 -16.25 -75.97 -7.45
N ASN A 424 -15.74 -77.12 -7.86
CA ASN A 424 -16.33 -78.42 -7.53
C ASN A 424 -15.99 -78.80 -6.07
N PRO A 425 -16.98 -79.09 -5.20
CA PRO A 425 -16.76 -79.43 -3.80
C PRO A 425 -16.04 -80.77 -3.54
N ASN A 426 -15.93 -81.66 -4.53
CA ASN A 426 -15.25 -82.96 -4.42
C ASN A 426 -15.65 -83.80 -3.19
N GLY A 427 -16.92 -83.72 -2.77
CA GLY A 427 -17.52 -84.55 -1.72
C GLY A 427 -17.83 -83.85 -0.39
N ALA A 428 -17.23 -82.69 -0.05
CA ALA A 428 -17.65 -81.85 1.09
C ALA A 428 -18.07 -80.52 0.54
N ALA A 429 -19.13 -80.01 1.14
CA ALA A 429 -19.51 -78.63 1.01
C ALA A 429 -18.27 -77.73 1.12
N ILE A 430 -18.07 -76.91 0.09
CA ILE A 430 -17.16 -75.78 0.18
C ILE A 430 -17.61 -74.98 1.41
N THR A 431 -16.66 -74.64 2.26
CA THR A 431 -16.90 -73.87 3.48
C THR A 431 -16.73 -72.38 3.23
N LYS A 432 -15.75 -72.02 2.39
CA LYS A 432 -15.43 -70.64 2.01
C LYS A 432 -14.67 -70.56 0.70
N TYR A 433 -14.64 -69.39 0.10
CA TYR A 433 -13.63 -69.01 -0.88
C TYR A 433 -12.64 -68.05 -0.22
N VAL A 434 -11.39 -68.10 -0.64
CA VAL A 434 -10.34 -67.18 -0.21
C VAL A 434 -9.82 -66.44 -1.43
N VAL A 435 -9.76 -65.11 -1.33
CA VAL A 435 -9.24 -64.21 -2.35
C VAL A 435 -7.96 -63.56 -1.81
N GLU A 436 -6.89 -63.58 -2.60
CA GLU A 436 -5.59 -63.00 -2.25
C GLU A 436 -5.07 -62.17 -3.43
N GLY A 437 -4.45 -61.02 -3.20
CA GLY A 437 -3.85 -60.22 -4.29
C GLY A 437 -3.49 -58.78 -3.94
N ASP A 438 -3.96 -58.28 -2.80
CA ASP A 438 -3.69 -56.95 -2.23
C ASP A 438 -2.81 -57.01 -0.97
N GLY A 439 -2.22 -58.17 -0.68
CA GLY A 439 -1.43 -58.42 0.54
C GLY A 439 -2.27 -58.87 1.74
N GLN A 440 -3.59 -58.96 1.60
CA GLN A 440 -4.50 -59.54 2.59
C GLN A 440 -5.22 -60.77 2.00
N ALA A 441 -5.67 -61.66 2.90
CA ALA A 441 -6.52 -62.79 2.52
C ALA A 441 -7.97 -62.47 2.90
N HIS A 442 -8.84 -62.39 1.90
CA HIS A 442 -10.27 -62.11 2.08
C HIS A 442 -11.06 -63.41 2.00
N GLU A 443 -11.72 -63.77 3.10
CA GLU A 443 -12.54 -64.98 3.17
C GLU A 443 -14.01 -64.64 2.96
N VAL A 444 -14.67 -65.34 2.04
CA VAL A 444 -16.08 -65.15 1.71
C VAL A 444 -16.84 -66.47 1.79
N GLY A 445 -18.14 -66.40 2.05
CA GLY A 445 -18.99 -67.57 2.26
C GLY A 445 -19.04 -68.50 1.04
N ALA A 446 -19.33 -69.78 1.28
CA ALA A 446 -19.37 -70.85 0.28
C ALA A 446 -20.26 -70.58 -0.96
N ASN A 447 -21.28 -69.72 -0.83
CA ASN A 447 -22.21 -69.39 -1.91
C ASN A 447 -21.88 -68.06 -2.61
N GLN A 448 -20.90 -67.30 -2.12
CA GLN A 448 -20.49 -66.05 -2.75
C GLN A 448 -19.65 -66.33 -4.00
N ARG A 449 -19.91 -65.56 -5.06
CA ARG A 449 -19.25 -65.65 -6.37
C ARG A 449 -18.74 -64.30 -6.86
N ALA A 450 -18.81 -63.31 -6.00
CA ALA A 450 -18.29 -61.99 -6.21
C ALA A 450 -17.77 -61.41 -4.89
N LEU A 451 -16.79 -60.53 -4.98
CA LEU A 451 -16.26 -59.76 -3.87
C LEU A 451 -15.81 -58.39 -4.37
N ASP A 452 -16.23 -57.34 -3.68
CA ASP A 452 -15.70 -56.00 -3.85
C ASP A 452 -14.54 -55.80 -2.88
N ILE A 453 -13.36 -55.54 -3.42
CA ILE A 453 -12.16 -55.22 -2.64
C ILE A 453 -11.91 -53.74 -2.79
N ALA A 454 -11.98 -53.00 -1.68
CA ALA A 454 -11.74 -51.55 -1.62
C ALA A 454 -10.41 -51.24 -0.93
N GLY A 455 -9.96 -49.98 -1.01
CA GLY A 455 -8.69 -49.53 -0.42
C GLY A 455 -7.47 -49.82 -1.32
N LEU A 456 -7.71 -50.07 -2.61
CA LEU A 456 -6.66 -50.26 -3.60
C LEU A 456 -6.14 -48.92 -4.14
N THR A 457 -4.91 -48.89 -4.62
CA THR A 457 -4.29 -47.70 -5.20
C THR A 457 -4.63 -47.60 -6.69
N ASN A 458 -5.28 -46.51 -7.11
CA ASN A 458 -5.52 -46.27 -8.54
C ASN A 458 -4.21 -46.09 -9.31
N GLY A 459 -4.16 -46.60 -10.54
CA GLY A 459 -2.96 -46.62 -11.37
C GLY A 459 -1.97 -47.75 -11.04
N GLN A 460 -2.14 -48.46 -9.91
CA GLN A 460 -1.37 -49.65 -9.60
C GLN A 460 -2.04 -50.89 -10.20
N GLN A 461 -1.25 -51.77 -10.82
CA GLN A 461 -1.76 -53.03 -11.34
C GLN A 461 -1.86 -54.09 -10.24
N TYR A 462 -3.00 -54.76 -10.17
CA TYR A 462 -3.26 -55.89 -9.27
C TYR A 462 -3.60 -57.15 -10.07
N VAL A 463 -3.29 -58.30 -9.48
CA VAL A 463 -3.74 -59.63 -9.94
C VAL A 463 -4.23 -60.38 -8.71
N PHE A 464 -5.49 -60.82 -8.74
CA PHE A 464 -6.09 -61.55 -7.62
C PHE A 464 -6.11 -63.04 -7.91
N THR A 465 -5.99 -63.86 -6.87
CA THR A 465 -6.13 -65.32 -6.94
C THR A 465 -7.28 -65.76 -6.04
N VAL A 466 -8.12 -66.64 -6.55
CA VAL A 466 -9.27 -67.20 -5.81
C VAL A 466 -9.10 -68.71 -5.69
N TYR A 467 -9.36 -69.26 -4.50
CA TYR A 467 -9.45 -70.69 -4.27
C TYR A 467 -10.59 -71.03 -3.30
N ALA A 468 -11.15 -72.23 -3.44
CA ALA A 468 -12.18 -72.72 -2.53
C ALA A 468 -11.56 -73.61 -1.44
N VAL A 469 -12.14 -73.60 -0.25
CA VAL A 469 -11.70 -74.41 0.90
C VAL A 469 -12.88 -75.25 1.39
N ASN A 470 -12.67 -76.54 1.60
CA ASN A 470 -13.62 -77.41 2.30
C ASN A 470 -12.94 -78.09 3.50
N ALA A 471 -13.66 -78.99 4.17
CA ALA A 471 -13.16 -79.71 5.36
C ALA A 471 -11.90 -80.57 5.12
N LYS A 472 -11.41 -80.69 3.88
CA LYS A 472 -10.19 -81.42 3.51
C LYS A 472 -9.01 -80.53 3.13
N GLY A 473 -9.21 -79.22 3.16
CA GLY A 473 -8.17 -78.24 2.89
C GLY A 473 -8.45 -77.39 1.65
N PRO A 474 -7.50 -76.51 1.31
CA PRO A 474 -7.62 -75.60 0.17
C PRO A 474 -7.48 -76.35 -1.17
N GLY A 475 -8.33 -75.99 -2.13
CA GLY A 475 -8.16 -76.33 -3.53
C GLY A 475 -7.10 -75.47 -4.24
N PRO A 476 -6.77 -75.76 -5.50
CA PRO A 476 -5.81 -74.99 -6.27
C PRO A 476 -6.29 -73.55 -6.56
N LYS A 477 -5.34 -72.61 -6.58
CA LYS A 477 -5.58 -71.18 -6.86
C LYS A 477 -5.83 -70.92 -8.35
N LYS A 478 -6.73 -69.97 -8.64
CA LYS A 478 -6.95 -69.44 -10.00
C LYS A 478 -6.76 -67.93 -10.01
N ALA A 479 -5.84 -67.45 -10.85
CA ALA A 479 -5.60 -66.02 -11.04
C ALA A 479 -6.69 -65.35 -11.90
N SER A 480 -6.95 -64.08 -11.63
CA SER A 480 -7.76 -63.16 -12.45
C SER A 480 -6.95 -62.62 -13.64
N ASN A 481 -7.61 -61.88 -14.54
CA ASN A 481 -6.90 -60.95 -15.41
C ASN A 481 -6.19 -59.86 -14.58
N PRO A 482 -5.08 -59.27 -15.06
CA PRO A 482 -4.55 -58.03 -14.51
C PRO A 482 -5.59 -56.93 -14.57
N VAL A 483 -5.65 -56.11 -13.52
CA VAL A 483 -6.59 -55.01 -13.39
C VAL A 483 -5.88 -53.78 -12.80
N VAL A 484 -6.21 -52.59 -13.31
CA VAL A 484 -5.69 -51.32 -12.81
C VAL A 484 -6.89 -50.49 -12.36
N PRO A 485 -7.13 -50.32 -11.05
CA PRO A 485 -8.14 -49.40 -10.55
C PRO A 485 -7.87 -47.98 -11.07
N SER A 486 -8.92 -47.22 -11.37
CA SER A 486 -8.78 -45.84 -11.83
C SER A 486 -9.99 -44.99 -11.44
N SER A 487 -9.79 -43.66 -11.43
CA SER A 487 -10.85 -42.66 -11.31
C SER A 487 -10.77 -41.70 -12.49
N ALA A 488 -11.91 -41.39 -13.09
CA ALA A 488 -11.99 -40.40 -14.17
C ALA A 488 -11.61 -38.98 -13.68
N VAL A 489 -11.80 -38.70 -12.38
CA VAL A 489 -11.48 -37.41 -11.76
C VAL A 489 -10.10 -37.49 -11.10
N PRO A 490 -9.15 -36.60 -11.46
CA PRO A 490 -7.85 -36.52 -10.81
C PRO A 490 -7.93 -35.83 -9.43
N ASP A 491 -6.88 -35.96 -8.64
CA ASP A 491 -6.76 -35.22 -7.37
C ASP A 491 -6.46 -33.74 -7.61
N PRO A 492 -6.94 -32.82 -6.76
CA PRO A 492 -6.49 -31.44 -6.78
C PRO A 492 -5.01 -31.32 -6.39
N PRO A 493 -4.26 -30.32 -6.89
CA PRO A 493 -2.97 -29.97 -6.31
C PRO A 493 -3.11 -29.67 -4.82
N ALA A 494 -2.21 -30.25 -4.00
CA ALA A 494 -2.33 -30.20 -2.55
C ALA A 494 -2.10 -28.80 -1.97
N THR A 495 -1.11 -28.07 -2.51
CA THR A 495 -0.78 -26.70 -2.09
C THR A 495 -0.45 -25.84 -3.29
N VAL A 496 -0.84 -24.57 -3.21
CA VAL A 496 -0.49 -23.57 -4.21
C VAL A 496 0.25 -22.46 -3.48
N THR A 497 1.40 -22.09 -4.00
CA THR A 497 2.19 -20.95 -3.51
C THR A 497 2.34 -19.93 -4.62
N ALA A 498 2.36 -18.66 -4.27
CA ALA A 498 2.54 -17.58 -5.20
C ALA A 498 3.59 -16.60 -4.69
N THR A 499 4.40 -16.07 -5.61
CA THR A 499 5.44 -15.08 -5.33
C THR A 499 5.31 -13.95 -6.35
N ALA A 500 5.16 -12.71 -5.87
CA ALA A 500 5.24 -11.53 -6.73
C ALA A 500 6.70 -11.10 -6.90
N ASN A 501 7.12 -10.87 -8.13
CA ASN A 501 8.50 -10.53 -8.47
C ASN A 501 8.62 -9.02 -8.81
N PRO A 502 9.79 -8.39 -8.57
CA PRO A 502 10.01 -6.97 -8.87
C PRO A 502 9.86 -6.58 -10.35
N ASP A 503 9.92 -7.54 -11.28
CA ASP A 503 9.70 -7.34 -12.71
C ASP A 503 8.21 -7.23 -13.09
N GLY A 504 7.29 -7.25 -12.12
CA GLY A 504 5.85 -7.21 -12.34
C GLY A 504 5.21 -8.57 -12.54
N THR A 505 5.98 -9.65 -12.59
CA THR A 505 5.46 -11.01 -12.81
C THR A 505 5.02 -11.66 -11.50
N VAL A 506 4.14 -12.65 -11.60
CA VAL A 506 3.78 -13.53 -10.47
C VAL A 506 4.12 -14.96 -10.83
N THR A 507 4.90 -15.63 -10.00
CA THR A 507 5.18 -17.06 -10.14
C THR A 507 4.23 -17.83 -9.23
N ILE A 508 3.51 -18.79 -9.78
CA ILE A 508 2.62 -19.70 -9.06
C ILE A 508 3.20 -21.10 -9.16
N THR A 509 3.39 -21.76 -8.03
CA THR A 509 3.98 -23.10 -7.95
C THR A 509 3.09 -24.03 -7.13
N TYR A 510 2.92 -25.25 -7.63
CA TYR A 510 2.09 -26.30 -7.03
C TYR A 510 2.66 -27.68 -7.35
N PRO A 511 2.47 -28.70 -6.51
CA PRO A 511 2.98 -30.04 -6.77
C PRO A 511 2.23 -30.69 -7.93
N ALA A 512 2.83 -31.72 -8.52
CA ALA A 512 2.15 -32.54 -9.52
C ALA A 512 0.96 -33.25 -8.87
N ALA A 513 -0.21 -33.13 -9.48
CA ALA A 513 -1.42 -33.82 -9.04
C ALA A 513 -1.40 -35.30 -9.46
N ASN A 514 -2.00 -36.15 -8.63
CA ASN A 514 -2.21 -37.55 -8.99
C ASN A 514 -3.38 -37.66 -9.97
N GLY A 515 -3.08 -38.22 -11.14
CA GLY A 515 -4.04 -38.46 -12.20
C GLY A 515 -5.03 -39.61 -11.97
N GLN A 516 -4.88 -40.35 -10.88
CA GLN A 516 -5.74 -41.49 -10.49
C GLN A 516 -5.85 -42.55 -11.60
N GLY A 517 -4.73 -42.87 -12.26
CA GLY A 517 -4.64 -43.80 -13.40
C GLY A 517 -4.71 -43.14 -14.78
N HIS A 518 -4.97 -41.83 -14.86
CA HIS A 518 -5.01 -41.06 -16.11
C HIS A 518 -4.03 -39.88 -16.05
N PRO A 519 -3.08 -39.72 -16.98
CA PRO A 519 -2.05 -38.68 -16.87
C PRO A 519 -2.64 -37.26 -16.85
N VAL A 520 -2.14 -36.41 -15.95
CA VAL A 520 -2.46 -34.97 -15.90
C VAL A 520 -1.74 -34.26 -17.05
N VAL A 521 -2.49 -33.54 -17.88
CA VAL A 521 -1.96 -32.89 -19.10
C VAL A 521 -1.86 -31.37 -18.97
N ARG A 522 -2.62 -30.76 -18.06
CA ARG A 522 -2.52 -29.34 -17.73
C ARG A 522 -3.14 -29.04 -16.37
N TYR A 523 -2.94 -27.81 -15.91
CA TYR A 523 -3.52 -27.23 -14.72
C TYR A 523 -4.22 -25.94 -15.11
N ASP A 524 -5.50 -25.81 -14.77
CA ASP A 524 -6.29 -24.61 -14.99
C ASP A 524 -6.22 -23.73 -13.72
N ILE A 525 -5.80 -22.49 -13.87
CA ILE A 525 -5.50 -21.55 -12.78
C ILE A 525 -6.56 -20.46 -12.77
N THR A 526 -7.16 -20.25 -11.60
CA THR A 526 -8.17 -19.22 -11.35
C THR A 526 -7.62 -18.22 -10.35
N GLN A 527 -7.70 -16.93 -10.70
CA GLN A 527 -7.35 -15.85 -9.79
C GLN A 527 -8.51 -15.59 -8.82
N VAL A 528 -8.14 -15.24 -7.59
CA VAL A 528 -9.05 -14.82 -6.53
C VAL A 528 -8.66 -13.40 -6.13
N SER A 529 -9.57 -12.44 -6.28
CA SER A 529 -9.36 -11.06 -5.86
C SER A 529 -10.66 -10.48 -5.32
N ALA A 530 -10.59 -9.84 -4.13
CA ALA A 530 -11.77 -9.32 -3.41
C ALA A 530 -12.91 -10.34 -3.26
N GLY A 531 -12.58 -11.62 -3.07
CA GLY A 531 -13.55 -12.72 -2.97
C GLY A 531 -14.12 -13.22 -4.32
N ALA A 532 -13.91 -12.48 -5.41
CA ALA A 532 -14.32 -12.91 -6.75
C ALA A 532 -13.30 -13.85 -7.38
N GLN A 533 -13.81 -14.88 -8.06
CA GLN A 533 -12.99 -15.85 -8.80
C GLN A 533 -13.14 -15.62 -10.31
N ALA A 534 -12.02 -15.62 -11.04
CA ALA A 534 -12.02 -15.53 -12.49
C ALA A 534 -10.94 -16.45 -13.09
N PRO A 535 -11.23 -17.18 -14.19
CA PRO A 535 -10.20 -17.92 -14.90
C PRO A 535 -9.05 -16.99 -15.30
N LEU A 536 -7.81 -17.43 -15.10
CA LEU A 536 -6.61 -16.64 -15.40
C LEU A 536 -5.80 -17.21 -16.56
N THR A 537 -5.37 -18.46 -16.44
CA THR A 537 -4.51 -19.13 -17.43
C THR A 537 -4.48 -20.65 -17.19
N SER A 538 -3.77 -21.39 -18.04
CA SER A 538 -3.45 -22.80 -17.84
C SER A 538 -1.96 -23.04 -18.02
N ALA A 539 -1.42 -24.06 -17.35
CA ALA A 539 -0.02 -24.46 -17.49
C ALA A 539 0.11 -25.99 -17.62
N THR A 540 1.07 -26.45 -18.42
CA THR A 540 1.34 -27.89 -18.62
C THR A 540 2.26 -28.48 -17.56
N GLY A 541 2.94 -27.63 -16.79
CA GLY A 541 3.81 -28.02 -15.68
C GLY A 541 3.28 -27.59 -14.32
N THR A 542 4.13 -27.77 -13.32
CA THR A 542 3.90 -27.45 -11.89
C THR A 542 4.18 -26.00 -11.51
N THR A 543 4.57 -25.18 -12.49
CA THR A 543 4.82 -23.75 -12.31
C THR A 543 4.16 -22.97 -13.44
N ALA A 544 3.47 -21.89 -13.08
CA ALA A 544 2.93 -20.91 -14.01
C ALA A 544 3.52 -19.53 -13.72
N LYS A 545 4.01 -18.86 -14.77
CA LYS A 545 4.49 -17.49 -14.68
C LYS A 545 3.45 -16.56 -15.31
N ILE A 546 2.83 -15.72 -14.49
CA ILE A 546 1.90 -14.69 -14.92
C ILE A 546 2.71 -13.47 -15.40
N PRO A 547 2.59 -13.08 -16.68
CA PRO A 547 3.28 -11.92 -17.23
C PRO A 547 2.95 -10.61 -16.53
N ALA A 548 3.92 -9.70 -16.56
CA ALA A 548 3.79 -8.34 -16.06
C ALA A 548 2.60 -7.62 -16.72
N GLY A 549 1.78 -6.94 -15.91
CA GLY A 549 0.63 -6.17 -16.36
C GLY A 549 -0.65 -6.99 -16.61
N GLN A 550 -0.62 -8.32 -16.57
CA GLN A 550 -1.85 -9.13 -16.66
C GLN A 550 -2.69 -9.02 -15.38
N LEU A 551 -2.01 -8.88 -14.23
CA LEU A 551 -2.64 -8.56 -12.95
C LEU A 551 -2.44 -7.09 -12.64
N THR A 552 -3.43 -6.47 -11.99
CA THR A 552 -3.35 -5.04 -11.65
C THR A 552 -2.37 -4.83 -10.51
N TYR A 553 -1.33 -4.01 -10.73
CA TYR A 553 -0.35 -3.71 -9.69
C TYR A 553 -0.99 -3.05 -8.46
N GLY A 554 -0.52 -3.43 -7.27
CA GLY A 554 -1.09 -2.93 -6.01
C GLY A 554 -2.42 -3.58 -5.61
N THR A 555 -2.97 -4.48 -6.44
CA THR A 555 -4.15 -5.28 -6.09
C THR A 555 -3.72 -6.61 -5.51
N GLN A 556 -4.39 -7.07 -4.45
CA GLN A 556 -4.11 -8.38 -3.85
C GLN A 556 -4.76 -9.50 -4.67
N TYR A 557 -3.99 -10.56 -4.92
CA TYR A 557 -4.44 -11.78 -5.58
C TYR A 557 -4.04 -13.01 -4.76
N ALA A 558 -4.87 -14.02 -4.82
CA ALA A 558 -4.53 -15.40 -4.50
C ALA A 558 -4.95 -16.30 -5.67
N PHE A 559 -4.58 -17.57 -5.66
CA PHE A 559 -4.81 -18.48 -6.77
C PHE A 559 -5.32 -19.83 -6.28
N ILE A 560 -6.22 -20.41 -7.06
CA ILE A 560 -6.64 -21.81 -6.95
C ILE A 560 -6.35 -22.51 -8.27
N VAL A 561 -5.99 -23.78 -8.19
CA VAL A 561 -5.52 -24.57 -9.33
C VAL A 561 -6.30 -25.87 -9.38
N ALA A 562 -6.77 -26.25 -10.58
CA ALA A 562 -7.42 -27.53 -10.84
C ALA A 562 -6.59 -28.34 -11.86
N ALA A 563 -6.30 -29.60 -11.56
CA ALA A 563 -5.61 -30.50 -12.46
C ALA A 563 -6.58 -31.04 -13.51
N VAL A 564 -6.14 -31.15 -14.76
CA VAL A 564 -6.94 -31.72 -15.86
C VAL A 564 -6.18 -32.89 -16.48
N ASN A 565 -6.82 -34.05 -16.52
CA ASN A 565 -6.24 -35.25 -17.11
C ASN A 565 -6.48 -35.37 -18.62
N ASN A 566 -5.90 -36.40 -19.25
CA ASN A 566 -6.02 -36.66 -20.69
C ASN A 566 -7.46 -36.99 -21.16
N LEU A 567 -8.40 -37.26 -20.24
CA LEU A 567 -9.82 -37.39 -20.55
C LEU A 567 -10.54 -36.02 -20.61
N GLY A 568 -9.84 -34.93 -20.29
CA GLY A 568 -10.41 -33.58 -20.18
C GLY A 568 -11.17 -33.34 -18.88
N THR A 569 -11.10 -34.26 -17.90
CA THR A 569 -11.81 -34.12 -16.62
C THR A 569 -10.95 -33.32 -15.64
N ALA A 570 -11.55 -32.31 -15.01
CA ALA A 570 -10.90 -31.47 -14.01
C ALA A 570 -11.09 -32.02 -12.59
N SER A 571 -10.08 -31.84 -11.74
CA SER A 571 -10.18 -32.05 -10.29
C SER A 571 -11.11 -31.00 -9.65
N LYS A 572 -11.40 -31.17 -8.36
CA LYS A 572 -11.82 -30.04 -7.52
C LYS A 572 -10.73 -28.95 -7.51
N PRO A 573 -11.05 -27.69 -7.15
CA PRO A 573 -10.02 -26.68 -6.93
C PRO A 573 -9.12 -27.04 -5.74
N SER A 574 -7.85 -26.68 -5.81
CA SER A 574 -6.92 -26.69 -4.66
C SER A 574 -7.40 -25.76 -3.53
N PRO A 575 -6.81 -25.87 -2.32
CA PRO A 575 -6.82 -24.76 -1.37
C PRO A 575 -6.30 -23.46 -2.01
N VAL A 576 -6.80 -22.33 -1.51
CA VAL A 576 -6.36 -21.00 -1.94
C VAL A 576 -4.89 -20.79 -1.54
N SER A 577 -4.08 -20.24 -2.44
CA SER A 577 -2.67 -19.91 -2.17
C SER A 577 -2.51 -18.81 -1.10
N ASN A 578 -1.27 -18.56 -0.69
CA ASN A 578 -0.93 -17.31 -0.03
C ASN A 578 -1.28 -16.10 -0.92
N THR A 579 -1.50 -14.94 -0.30
CA THR A 579 -1.81 -13.71 -1.04
C THR A 579 -0.54 -13.03 -1.53
N VAL A 580 -0.58 -12.47 -2.74
CA VAL A 580 0.48 -11.64 -3.30
C VAL A 580 -0.07 -10.33 -3.83
N VAL A 581 0.79 -9.31 -3.87
CA VAL A 581 0.49 -8.01 -4.48
C VAL A 581 1.50 -7.78 -5.59
N PRO A 582 1.11 -7.92 -6.87
CA PRO A 582 1.98 -7.66 -8.01
C PRO A 582 2.52 -6.23 -7.94
N PHE A 583 3.82 -6.07 -8.21
CA PHE A 583 4.49 -4.78 -8.17
C PHE A 583 5.62 -4.70 -9.18
N THR A 584 5.93 -3.49 -9.63
CA THR A 584 7.08 -3.24 -10.48
C THR A 584 7.68 -1.86 -10.19
N VAL A 585 8.72 -1.50 -10.93
CA VAL A 585 9.34 -0.17 -10.84
C VAL A 585 8.30 0.94 -11.04
N PRO A 586 8.49 2.14 -10.46
CA PRO A 586 7.54 3.23 -10.60
C PRO A 586 7.36 3.68 -12.06
N GLY A 587 6.27 4.38 -12.32
CA GLY A 587 6.11 5.13 -13.57
C GLY A 587 7.11 6.29 -13.70
N ALA A 588 7.10 6.95 -14.85
CA ALA A 588 7.84 8.20 -14.99
C ALA A 588 7.21 9.30 -14.12
N PRO A 589 8.02 10.16 -13.47
CA PRO A 589 7.53 11.40 -12.84
C PRO A 589 6.71 12.22 -13.83
N ARG A 590 5.60 12.81 -13.38
CA ARG A 590 4.68 13.55 -14.27
C ARG A 590 4.99 15.03 -14.23
N ASN A 591 4.72 15.76 -15.31
CA ASN A 591 4.84 17.22 -15.37
C ASN A 591 6.20 17.75 -14.88
N LEU A 592 7.30 17.09 -15.27
CA LEU A 592 8.64 17.56 -14.99
C LEU A 592 8.90 18.87 -15.75
N THR A 593 9.04 19.97 -15.01
CA THR A 593 9.17 21.32 -15.56
C THR A 593 10.30 22.09 -14.88
N PRO A 594 11.12 22.82 -15.66
CA PRO A 594 12.04 23.82 -15.11
C PRO A 594 11.27 24.96 -14.46
N VAL A 595 11.79 25.45 -13.33
CA VAL A 595 11.24 26.61 -12.61
C VAL A 595 12.24 27.76 -12.69
N PRO A 596 11.80 29.00 -12.96
CA PRO A 596 12.69 30.16 -12.94
C PRO A 596 13.38 30.31 -11.58
N ILE A 597 14.70 30.49 -11.60
CA ILE A 597 15.50 30.76 -10.40
C ILE A 597 16.57 31.80 -10.73
N ASP A 598 16.64 32.83 -9.91
CA ASP A 598 17.65 33.89 -10.04
C ASP A 598 18.90 33.50 -9.24
N ALA A 599 19.65 32.52 -9.75
CA ALA A 599 20.89 32.02 -9.17
C ALA A 599 21.86 31.55 -10.26
N LYS A 600 23.12 32.00 -10.18
CA LYS A 600 24.17 31.70 -11.16
C LYS A 600 24.46 30.20 -11.24
N GLY A 601 24.67 29.69 -12.44
CA GLY A 601 25.02 28.28 -12.70
C GLY A 601 24.07 27.24 -12.11
N THR A 602 22.83 27.64 -11.79
CA THR A 602 21.85 26.83 -11.06
C THR A 602 20.59 26.63 -11.89
N ILE A 603 20.00 25.45 -11.80
CA ILE A 603 18.68 25.11 -12.33
C ILE A 603 17.75 24.69 -11.19
N ALA A 604 16.46 24.97 -11.32
CA ALA A 604 15.43 24.50 -10.41
C ALA A 604 14.38 23.70 -11.18
N LEU A 605 13.86 22.65 -10.56
CA LEU A 605 12.98 21.66 -11.18
C LEU A 605 11.83 21.35 -10.24
N ASN A 606 10.63 21.20 -10.80
CA ASN A 606 9.46 20.65 -10.12
C ASN A 606 8.85 19.53 -10.96
N TRP A 607 8.27 18.53 -10.29
CA TRP A 607 7.49 17.48 -10.92
C TRP A 607 6.34 17.05 -10.00
N GLN A 608 5.46 16.21 -10.54
CA GLN A 608 4.42 15.50 -9.79
C GLN A 608 4.84 14.06 -9.53
N PRO A 609 4.34 13.43 -8.44
CA PRO A 609 4.66 12.04 -8.14
C PRO A 609 4.34 11.07 -9.27
N ALA A 610 5.21 10.08 -9.42
CA ALA A 610 5.02 8.95 -10.31
C ALA A 610 3.93 8.00 -9.79
N ALA A 611 3.41 7.13 -10.67
CA ALA A 611 2.61 6.00 -10.24
C ALA A 611 3.48 5.01 -9.45
N ASN A 612 3.00 4.57 -8.29
CA ASN A 612 3.71 3.65 -7.39
C ASN A 612 3.89 2.23 -7.99
N ASN A 613 2.96 1.79 -8.85
CA ASN A 613 2.96 0.45 -9.44
C ASN A 613 3.10 -0.69 -8.40
N GLY A 614 2.34 -0.60 -7.31
CA GLY A 614 2.25 -1.66 -6.29
C GLY A 614 3.25 -1.57 -5.13
N ARG A 615 4.23 -0.66 -5.19
CA ARG A 615 5.11 -0.32 -4.06
C ARG A 615 5.34 1.20 -3.96
N PRO A 616 5.37 1.78 -2.76
CA PRO A 616 5.50 3.24 -2.61
C PRO A 616 6.82 3.75 -3.19
N VAL A 617 6.77 4.90 -3.87
CA VAL A 617 7.99 5.61 -4.27
C VAL A 617 8.72 6.12 -3.03
N THR A 618 10.00 5.74 -2.89
CA THR A 618 10.87 6.09 -1.77
C THR A 618 11.77 7.29 -2.08
N GLY A 619 11.96 7.64 -3.36
CA GLY A 619 12.71 8.82 -3.78
C GLY A 619 12.81 8.99 -5.29
N TYR A 620 13.59 9.98 -5.71
CA TYR A 620 13.83 10.35 -7.11
C TYR A 620 15.32 10.50 -7.37
N GLN A 621 15.81 9.83 -8.41
CA GLN A 621 17.17 9.99 -8.95
C GLN A 621 17.14 11.02 -10.09
N ILE A 622 17.94 12.06 -9.96
CA ILE A 622 18.03 13.18 -10.89
C ILE A 622 19.41 13.13 -11.53
N ALA A 623 19.48 12.94 -12.84
CA ALA A 623 20.71 13.00 -13.62
C ALA A 623 20.77 14.30 -14.44
N ALA A 624 21.82 15.11 -14.22
CA ALA A 624 22.07 16.35 -14.94
C ALA A 624 23.59 16.61 -15.04
N GLY A 625 24.06 17.07 -16.21
CA GLY A 625 25.48 17.39 -16.43
C GLY A 625 26.47 16.28 -16.05
N GLY A 626 26.08 15.01 -16.23
CA GLY A 626 26.92 13.85 -15.89
C GLY A 626 26.94 13.47 -14.40
N THR A 627 26.22 14.18 -13.53
CA THR A 627 26.08 13.83 -12.11
C THR A 627 24.69 13.31 -11.80
N THR A 628 24.58 12.45 -10.78
CA THR A 628 23.31 11.91 -10.29
C THR A 628 23.12 12.29 -8.81
N GLN A 629 21.97 12.87 -8.48
CA GLN A 629 21.56 13.23 -7.12
C GLN A 629 20.25 12.52 -6.76
N THR A 630 20.06 12.15 -5.49
CA THR A 630 18.80 11.55 -5.03
C THR A 630 18.08 12.50 -4.06
N VAL A 631 16.76 12.61 -4.17
CA VAL A 631 15.89 13.40 -3.29
C VAL A 631 14.62 12.63 -2.93
N THR A 632 13.97 12.95 -1.82
CA THR A 632 12.69 12.34 -1.41
C THR A 632 11.46 13.16 -1.82
N GLY A 633 11.64 14.48 -2.02
CA GLY A 633 10.58 15.39 -2.48
C GLY A 633 10.41 15.43 -4.00
N THR A 634 9.48 16.26 -4.48
CA THR A 634 9.17 16.42 -5.91
C THR A 634 9.70 17.72 -6.51
N SER A 635 10.80 18.22 -5.94
CA SER A 635 11.49 19.42 -6.39
C SER A 635 12.98 19.29 -6.10
N ALA A 636 13.82 19.91 -6.94
CA ALA A 636 15.25 19.96 -6.72
C ALA A 636 15.89 21.21 -7.31
N GLN A 637 17.01 21.62 -6.72
CA GLN A 637 17.90 22.64 -7.26
C GLN A 637 19.29 22.01 -7.44
N LEU A 638 19.88 22.22 -8.61
CA LEU A 638 21.20 21.71 -8.95
C LEU A 638 22.07 22.87 -9.43
N ALA A 639 23.31 22.92 -8.98
CA ALA A 639 24.27 23.99 -9.28
C ALA A 639 25.55 23.42 -9.92
N GLY A 640 26.42 24.32 -10.40
CA GLY A 640 27.71 23.97 -10.99
C GLY A 640 27.71 23.88 -12.52
N PHE A 641 26.66 24.41 -13.17
CA PHE A 641 26.57 24.43 -14.63
C PHE A 641 27.12 25.74 -15.22
N PRO A 642 27.63 25.74 -16.46
CA PRO A 642 28.05 26.96 -17.16
C PRO A 642 26.87 27.92 -17.38
N ASP A 643 27.16 29.23 -17.38
CA ASP A 643 26.15 30.28 -17.58
C ASP A 643 25.51 30.21 -18.99
N ASN A 644 24.25 30.62 -19.09
CA ASN A 644 23.43 30.56 -20.32
C ASN A 644 23.41 29.18 -21.03
N SER A 645 23.68 28.09 -20.30
CA SER A 645 23.83 26.77 -20.88
C SER A 645 22.53 25.96 -20.76
N PRO A 646 22.11 25.22 -21.81
CA PRO A 646 21.07 24.22 -21.68
C PRO A 646 21.60 23.01 -20.89
N VAL A 647 20.81 22.56 -19.92
CA VAL A 647 21.08 21.39 -19.07
C VAL A 647 19.99 20.36 -19.32
N ASN A 648 20.37 19.25 -19.94
CA ASN A 648 19.50 18.08 -20.07
C ASN A 648 19.34 17.41 -18.70
N VAL A 649 18.10 17.25 -18.28
CA VAL A 649 17.75 16.67 -16.98
C VAL A 649 16.93 15.42 -17.20
N THR A 650 17.26 14.37 -16.47
CA THR A 650 16.46 13.16 -16.35
C THR A 650 16.08 12.92 -14.90
N VAL A 651 14.81 12.64 -14.61
CA VAL A 651 14.34 12.25 -13.27
C VAL A 651 13.68 10.88 -13.33
N LYS A 652 14.11 9.96 -12.48
CA LYS A 652 13.52 8.62 -12.30
C LYS A 652 12.99 8.47 -10.88
N ALA A 653 11.75 8.04 -10.72
CA ALA A 653 11.22 7.64 -9.42
C ALA A 653 11.77 6.26 -9.03
N VAL A 654 11.96 6.00 -7.73
CA VAL A 654 12.51 4.74 -7.21
C VAL A 654 11.56 4.15 -6.17
N ASN A 655 11.33 2.84 -6.22
CA ASN A 655 10.69 2.05 -5.16
C ASN A 655 11.50 0.78 -4.87
N ALA A 656 10.95 -0.16 -4.11
CA ALA A 656 11.59 -1.44 -3.78
C ALA A 656 11.98 -2.30 -5.01
N ALA A 657 11.32 -2.14 -6.16
CA ALA A 657 11.70 -2.82 -7.41
C ALA A 657 12.85 -2.12 -8.16
N GLY A 658 13.24 -0.92 -7.74
CA GLY A 658 14.30 -0.12 -8.34
C GLY A 658 13.81 1.15 -9.04
N ALA A 659 14.66 1.69 -9.91
CA ALA A 659 14.39 2.94 -10.63
C ALA A 659 13.47 2.71 -11.83
N GLY A 660 12.44 3.54 -11.93
CA GLY A 660 11.42 3.52 -12.97
C GLY A 660 11.83 4.20 -14.27
N ALA A 661 10.85 4.36 -15.14
CA ALA A 661 11.03 5.06 -16.41
C ALA A 661 11.45 6.53 -16.19
N PRO A 662 12.33 7.09 -17.04
CA PRO A 662 12.76 8.47 -16.92
C PRO A 662 11.69 9.45 -17.41
N ALA A 663 11.54 10.57 -16.70
CA ALA A 663 11.02 11.82 -17.26
C ALA A 663 12.20 12.72 -17.64
N THR A 664 12.12 13.39 -18.79
CA THR A 664 13.20 14.25 -19.29
C THR A 664 12.72 15.67 -19.52
N THR A 665 13.59 16.65 -19.28
CA THR A 665 13.37 18.05 -19.62
C THR A 665 14.69 18.75 -19.89
N VAL A 666 14.63 19.96 -20.46
CA VAL A 666 15.81 20.81 -20.66
C VAL A 666 15.58 22.09 -19.87
N ALA A 667 16.42 22.32 -18.86
CA ALA A 667 16.49 23.60 -18.15
C ALA A 667 17.59 24.46 -18.77
N ARG A 668 17.53 25.79 -18.60
CA ARG A 668 18.62 26.69 -18.99
C ARG A 668 19.00 27.55 -17.80
N THR A 669 20.29 27.60 -17.48
CA THR A 669 20.80 28.51 -16.45
C THR A 669 20.70 29.95 -16.92
N ILE A 670 20.59 30.89 -15.99
CA ILE A 670 20.69 32.32 -16.33
C ILE A 670 22.05 32.64 -16.97
N GLY A 671 22.06 33.64 -17.86
CA GLY A 671 23.28 34.17 -18.48
C GLY A 671 23.54 35.62 -18.06
N PRO A 672 24.78 36.13 -18.20
CA PRO A 672 25.03 37.57 -18.13
C PRO A 672 24.09 38.30 -19.11
N PRO A 673 23.58 39.49 -18.77
CA PRO A 673 22.72 40.23 -19.67
C PRO A 673 23.49 40.62 -20.93
N THR A 674 22.81 40.85 -22.04
CA THR A 674 23.41 41.44 -23.25
C THR A 674 22.70 42.74 -23.63
N LEU A 675 23.49 43.68 -24.16
CA LEU A 675 23.03 44.98 -24.62
C LEU A 675 23.20 45.08 -26.13
N THR A 676 22.15 45.49 -26.85
CA THR A 676 22.16 45.63 -28.31
C THR A 676 21.59 46.98 -28.76
N GLY A 677 22.11 47.51 -29.87
CA GLY A 677 21.60 48.72 -30.52
C GLY A 677 21.87 50.02 -29.74
N GLY A 678 22.87 50.03 -28.86
CA GLY A 678 23.24 51.22 -28.10
C GLY A 678 23.52 52.40 -29.02
N THR A 679 22.70 53.45 -28.92
CA THR A 679 22.88 54.72 -29.61
C THR A 679 22.44 55.85 -28.68
N ALA A 680 23.02 57.03 -28.83
CA ALA A 680 22.55 58.23 -28.16
C ALA A 680 22.40 59.36 -29.16
N ALA A 681 21.36 60.16 -28.97
CA ALA A 681 21.11 61.37 -29.75
C ALA A 681 20.85 62.54 -28.80
N ALA A 682 21.21 63.75 -29.22
CA ALA A 682 20.82 64.95 -28.50
C ALA A 682 19.29 65.06 -28.45
N ASN A 683 18.76 65.40 -27.29
CA ASN A 683 17.34 65.65 -27.07
C ASN A 683 17.18 67.09 -26.55
N GLY A 684 16.94 68.01 -27.49
CA GLY A 684 16.99 69.44 -27.18
C GLY A 684 18.41 69.92 -26.87
N LEU A 685 18.52 70.90 -25.98
CA LEU A 685 19.76 71.63 -25.68
C LEU A 685 20.38 71.26 -24.33
N ASN A 686 19.69 70.46 -23.52
CA ASN A 686 20.10 70.12 -22.16
C ASN A 686 19.93 68.65 -21.79
N ALA A 687 19.68 67.78 -22.77
CA ALA A 687 19.48 66.37 -22.53
C ALA A 687 19.97 65.51 -23.69
N ILE A 688 20.17 64.22 -23.40
CA ILE A 688 20.46 63.19 -24.39
C ILE A 688 19.43 62.07 -24.23
N SER A 689 19.00 61.48 -25.35
CA SER A 689 18.19 60.27 -25.38
C SER A 689 19.09 59.09 -25.71
N VAL A 690 19.16 58.13 -24.80
CA VAL A 690 19.96 56.91 -24.95
C VAL A 690 19.02 55.73 -25.20
N SER A 691 19.20 55.07 -26.33
CA SER A 691 18.37 53.97 -26.78
C SER A 691 19.21 52.69 -26.84
N PHE A 692 18.72 51.63 -26.22
CA PHE A 692 19.30 50.29 -26.28
C PHE A 692 18.22 49.26 -25.94
N THR A 693 18.52 48.00 -26.26
CA THR A 693 17.71 46.85 -25.88
C THR A 693 18.52 45.95 -24.95
N THR A 694 17.85 45.37 -23.95
CA THR A 694 18.47 44.46 -22.98
C THR A 694 17.84 43.09 -23.11
N ASN A 695 18.65 42.05 -23.36
CA ASN A 695 18.26 40.67 -23.11
C ASN A 695 18.81 40.28 -21.73
N ASN A 696 17.92 39.95 -20.80
CA ASN A 696 18.29 39.60 -19.43
C ASN A 696 18.81 38.17 -19.28
N ASN A 697 18.74 37.36 -20.35
CA ASN A 697 19.09 35.94 -20.37
C ASN A 697 18.52 35.18 -19.15
N GLY A 698 17.26 35.47 -18.79
CA GLY A 698 16.50 34.83 -17.71
C GLY A 698 16.78 35.35 -16.29
N GLY A 699 17.78 36.20 -16.09
CA GLY A 699 18.11 36.76 -14.76
C GLY A 699 17.34 38.03 -14.42
N ALA A 700 17.24 38.35 -13.13
CA ALA A 700 16.75 39.66 -12.69
C ALA A 700 17.82 40.72 -12.96
N THR A 701 17.56 41.64 -13.89
CA THR A 701 18.56 42.61 -14.38
C THR A 701 18.25 44.03 -13.91
N THR A 702 19.28 44.70 -13.38
CA THR A 702 19.29 46.14 -13.10
C THR A 702 20.16 46.87 -14.10
N CYS A 703 19.73 48.04 -14.58
CA CYS A 703 20.50 48.86 -15.51
C CYS A 703 20.82 50.22 -14.92
N THR A 704 22.03 50.71 -15.17
CA THR A 704 22.51 52.02 -14.73
C THR A 704 23.18 52.73 -15.90
N ILE A 705 23.02 54.05 -15.98
CA ILE A 705 23.80 54.90 -16.89
C ILE A 705 24.74 55.80 -16.09
N SER A 706 25.92 56.04 -16.63
CA SER A 706 26.84 57.07 -16.17
C SER A 706 27.09 58.03 -17.34
N VAL A 707 27.08 59.33 -17.06
CA VAL A 707 27.41 60.40 -18.01
C VAL A 707 28.43 61.31 -17.34
N ASN A 708 29.55 61.62 -18.01
CA ASN A 708 30.58 62.47 -17.44
C ASN A 708 30.06 63.91 -17.20
N GLY A 709 30.07 64.38 -15.96
CA GLY A 709 29.66 65.75 -15.62
C GLY A 709 28.14 66.00 -15.53
N GLY A 710 27.30 64.95 -15.52
CA GLY A 710 25.85 65.06 -15.31
C GLY A 710 25.35 64.19 -14.15
N GLY A 711 24.23 64.57 -13.54
CA GLY A 711 23.54 63.78 -12.52
C GLY A 711 22.86 62.56 -13.14
N ALA A 712 23.42 61.37 -12.93
CA ALA A 712 22.85 60.13 -13.44
C ALA A 712 21.65 59.67 -12.60
N ASN A 713 20.43 59.96 -13.06
CA ASN A 713 19.22 59.35 -12.50
C ASN A 713 18.41 58.58 -13.56
N GLY A 714 18.41 57.25 -13.43
CA GLY A 714 17.23 56.43 -13.65
C GLY A 714 16.77 56.16 -15.09
N ILE A 715 17.66 55.74 -16.01
CA ILE A 715 17.16 55.05 -17.21
C ILE A 715 16.88 53.58 -16.89
N GLY A 716 15.69 53.11 -17.26
CA GLY A 716 15.33 51.68 -17.18
C GLY A 716 16.13 50.85 -18.20
N CYS A 717 15.96 49.53 -18.19
CA CYS A 717 16.66 48.62 -19.11
C CYS A 717 16.21 48.71 -20.58
N ASN A 718 15.40 49.71 -20.94
CA ASN A 718 14.91 49.97 -22.31
C ASN A 718 15.34 51.35 -22.84
N GLY A 719 16.34 51.98 -22.21
CA GLY A 719 16.75 53.34 -22.53
C GLY A 719 15.95 54.41 -21.81
N GLY A 720 16.30 55.67 -22.09
CA GLY A 720 15.69 56.83 -21.47
C GLY A 720 16.45 58.12 -21.76
N THR A 721 15.98 59.21 -21.15
CA THR A 721 16.58 60.54 -21.31
C THR A 721 17.37 60.92 -20.08
N VAL A 722 18.58 61.44 -20.28
CA VAL A 722 19.41 62.04 -19.23
C VAL A 722 19.43 63.55 -19.44
N GLY A 723 18.86 64.31 -18.51
CA GLY A 723 18.78 65.78 -18.55
C GLY A 723 19.80 66.49 -17.66
N GLY A 724 19.74 67.82 -17.62
CA GLY A 724 20.64 68.67 -16.82
C GLY A 724 22.05 68.82 -17.42
N LEU A 725 22.17 68.60 -18.73
CA LEU A 725 23.42 68.70 -19.49
C LEU A 725 23.55 70.10 -20.11
N TRP A 726 24.75 70.50 -20.47
CA TRP A 726 25.05 71.84 -20.99
C TRP A 726 25.17 71.83 -22.53
N PRO A 727 24.65 72.85 -23.23
CA PRO A 727 24.87 73.03 -24.67
C PRO A 727 26.35 73.13 -25.02
N GLY A 728 26.69 72.78 -26.26
CA GLY A 728 28.06 72.90 -26.79
C GLY A 728 29.08 71.92 -26.17
N THR A 729 28.62 70.98 -25.34
CA THR A 729 29.46 70.01 -24.64
C THR A 729 29.28 68.61 -25.23
N THR A 730 30.39 67.87 -25.38
CA THR A 730 30.38 66.45 -25.75
C THR A 730 30.40 65.58 -24.49
N TYR A 731 29.41 64.72 -24.37
CA TYR A 731 29.23 63.82 -23.23
C TYR A 731 29.57 62.38 -23.60
N ASN A 732 30.45 61.76 -22.81
CA ASN A 732 30.70 60.33 -22.79
C ASN A 732 29.72 59.66 -21.84
N PHE A 733 29.05 58.63 -22.31
CA PHE A 733 28.12 57.86 -21.51
C PHE A 733 28.48 56.39 -21.51
N ALA A 734 28.11 55.69 -20.43
CA ALA A 734 28.19 54.25 -20.35
C ALA A 734 26.96 53.67 -19.66
N VAL A 735 26.33 52.71 -20.32
CA VAL A 735 25.23 51.90 -19.81
C VAL A 735 25.80 50.59 -19.31
N THR A 736 25.44 50.20 -18.09
CA THR A 736 25.80 48.92 -17.50
C THR A 736 24.52 48.19 -17.10
N ALA A 737 24.32 46.97 -17.60
CA ALA A 737 23.29 46.05 -17.16
C ALA A 737 23.92 44.95 -16.32
N THR A 738 23.35 44.63 -15.17
CA THR A 738 23.89 43.66 -14.21
C THR A 738 22.80 42.73 -13.71
N ASN A 739 23.09 41.43 -13.67
CA ASN A 739 22.32 40.41 -12.96
C ASN A 739 23.27 39.50 -12.16
N LYS A 740 22.75 38.46 -11.51
CA LYS A 740 23.58 37.53 -10.71
C LYS A 740 24.58 36.70 -11.52
N ALA A 741 24.39 36.54 -12.83
CA ALA A 741 25.33 35.81 -13.68
C ALA A 741 26.52 36.68 -14.11
N GLY A 742 26.30 37.98 -14.28
CA GLY A 742 27.34 38.96 -14.60
C GLY A 742 26.78 40.30 -15.09
N SER A 743 27.63 41.05 -15.80
CA SER A 743 27.29 42.37 -16.33
C SER A 743 27.67 42.52 -17.79
N ALA A 744 26.92 43.35 -18.52
CA ALA A 744 27.28 43.87 -19.83
C ALA A 744 27.38 45.39 -19.79
N ARG A 745 28.30 45.93 -20.58
CA ARG A 745 28.55 47.36 -20.67
C ARG A 745 28.54 47.80 -22.13
N TYR A 746 27.88 48.93 -22.36
CA TYR A 746 27.91 49.67 -23.61
C TYR A 746 28.39 51.11 -23.32
N SER A 747 29.17 51.70 -24.20
CA SER A 747 29.64 53.09 -24.05
C SER A 747 29.71 53.80 -25.39
N GLY A 748 29.48 55.11 -25.37
CA GLY A 748 29.56 55.98 -26.54
C GLY A 748 29.71 57.44 -26.15
N SER A 749 29.69 58.32 -27.15
CA SER A 749 29.75 59.76 -26.98
C SER A 749 28.68 60.45 -27.81
N VAL A 750 28.12 61.55 -27.30
CA VAL A 750 27.14 62.37 -28.00
C VAL A 750 27.43 63.85 -27.76
N ALA A 751 27.39 64.65 -28.81
CA ALA A 751 27.56 66.09 -28.74
C ALA A 751 26.21 66.79 -28.68
N ILE A 752 26.04 67.73 -27.76
CA ILE A 752 24.87 68.61 -27.71
C ILE A 752 25.19 69.87 -28.52
N ARG A 753 24.26 70.29 -29.37
CA ARG A 753 24.39 71.49 -30.19
C ARG A 753 24.71 72.70 -29.29
N ALA A 754 25.68 73.52 -29.69
CA ALA A 754 25.96 74.80 -29.04
C ALA A 754 24.82 75.80 -29.33
N VAL A 755 24.46 76.60 -28.33
CA VAL A 755 23.57 77.75 -28.50
C VAL A 755 24.41 78.99 -28.50
N ASN A 756 24.32 79.77 -29.56
CA ASN A 756 24.98 81.05 -29.66
C ASN A 756 23.99 82.17 -29.30
N ALA A 757 24.44 83.10 -28.48
CA ALA A 757 23.77 84.35 -28.21
C ALA A 757 24.47 85.47 -28.99
N THR A 758 23.72 86.18 -29.82
CA THR A 758 24.21 87.39 -30.50
C THR A 758 23.79 88.60 -29.68
N VAL A 759 24.75 89.48 -29.36
CA VAL A 759 24.47 90.76 -28.68
C VAL A 759 23.61 91.64 -29.60
N ILE A 760 22.44 92.03 -29.11
CA ILE A 760 21.49 92.89 -29.84
C ILE A 760 21.32 94.25 -29.18
N CYS A 761 20.98 95.24 -29.99
CA CYS A 761 20.59 96.57 -29.52
C CYS A 761 19.37 97.08 -30.29
N PRO A 762 18.14 96.86 -29.78
CA PRO A 762 16.92 97.15 -30.54
C PRO A 762 16.43 98.61 -30.52
N SER A 763 17.08 99.53 -29.79
CA SER A 763 16.76 100.96 -29.85
C SER A 763 18.04 101.79 -29.87
N ASN A 764 18.49 102.19 -31.05
CA ASN A 764 19.59 103.13 -31.20
C ASN A 764 19.06 104.45 -31.77
N ASN A 765 18.95 105.44 -30.89
CA ASN A 765 19.23 106.83 -31.25
C ASN A 765 20.17 107.44 -30.19
N GLY A 766 21.36 106.85 -30.07
CA GLY A 766 22.53 107.46 -29.43
C GLY A 766 22.80 107.06 -27.98
N GLY A 767 24.05 106.67 -27.72
CA GLY A 767 24.63 106.62 -26.38
C GLY A 767 25.10 105.22 -25.95
N TYR A 768 24.18 104.40 -25.47
CA TYR A 768 24.52 103.25 -24.62
C TYR A 768 25.14 102.04 -25.36
N CYS A 769 24.80 101.79 -26.62
CA CYS A 769 25.29 100.62 -27.36
C CYS A 769 26.62 100.82 -28.11
N ASN A 770 27.08 102.05 -28.31
CA ASN A 770 28.29 102.34 -29.12
C ASN A 770 29.58 101.88 -28.46
N THR A 771 29.58 101.72 -27.13
CA THR A 771 30.71 101.23 -26.32
C THR A 771 30.63 99.73 -26.02
N GLY A 772 29.61 99.03 -26.54
CA GLY A 772 29.30 97.65 -26.18
C GLY A 772 28.47 97.49 -24.91
N ILE A 773 27.84 96.32 -24.76
CA ILE A 773 27.04 95.93 -23.61
C ILE A 773 27.89 95.07 -22.67
N TRP A 774 27.91 95.41 -21.38
CA TRP A 774 28.74 94.72 -20.37
C TRP A 774 28.21 93.33 -20.01
N ALA A 775 29.11 92.34 -19.95
CA ALA A 775 28.96 91.12 -19.18
C ALA A 775 29.53 91.28 -17.76
N TYR A 776 29.14 90.41 -16.83
CA TYR A 776 29.44 90.53 -15.41
C TYR A 776 29.97 89.23 -14.82
N HIS A 777 30.85 89.29 -13.82
CA HIS A 777 31.37 88.11 -13.12
C HIS A 777 30.34 87.43 -12.20
N ILE A 778 29.25 88.13 -11.88
CA ILE A 778 28.12 87.63 -11.10
C ILE A 778 26.80 87.97 -11.82
N ALA A 779 25.73 87.24 -11.52
CA ALA A 779 24.39 87.49 -12.06
C ALA A 779 23.71 88.71 -11.38
N ASN A 780 24.37 89.88 -11.39
CA ASN A 780 23.85 91.13 -10.88
C ASN A 780 24.57 92.32 -11.56
N GLN A 781 23.85 93.41 -11.84
CA GLN A 781 24.38 94.58 -12.52
C GLN A 781 25.15 95.51 -11.55
N THR A 782 26.24 95.03 -10.98
CA THR A 782 27.13 95.83 -10.12
C THR A 782 28.35 96.27 -10.91
N TYR A 783 28.57 97.59 -11.04
CA TYR A 783 29.63 98.13 -11.91
C TYR A 783 31.04 97.61 -11.57
N SER A 784 31.34 97.39 -10.28
CA SER A 784 32.63 96.82 -9.84
C SER A 784 32.81 95.34 -10.18
N GLN A 785 31.78 94.68 -10.73
CA GLN A 785 31.78 93.28 -11.15
C GLN A 785 31.66 93.16 -12.68
N ALA A 786 31.75 94.27 -13.42
CA ALA A 786 31.78 94.27 -14.87
C ALA A 786 33.04 93.56 -15.37
N ALA A 787 32.86 92.58 -16.26
CA ALA A 787 33.93 91.76 -16.81
C ALA A 787 34.51 92.41 -18.09
N GLU A 788 33.69 92.48 -19.14
CA GLU A 788 34.05 93.00 -20.46
C GLU A 788 32.80 93.53 -21.18
N ALA A 789 32.97 94.53 -22.06
CA ALA A 789 31.90 95.06 -22.89
C ALA A 789 31.96 94.42 -24.28
N PHE A 790 30.83 93.91 -24.76
CA PHE A 790 30.72 93.26 -26.07
C PHE A 790 29.97 94.16 -27.06
N PRO A 791 30.52 94.43 -28.25
CA PRO A 791 29.83 95.23 -29.27
C PRO A 791 28.60 94.51 -29.82
N VAL A 792 27.65 95.27 -30.36
CA VAL A 792 26.48 94.72 -31.07
C VAL A 792 26.94 93.79 -32.20
N GLY A 793 26.30 92.63 -32.32
CA GLY A 793 26.66 91.59 -33.28
C GLY A 793 27.75 90.63 -32.78
N HIS A 794 28.36 90.86 -31.61
CA HIS A 794 29.25 89.88 -31.00
C HIS A 794 28.48 88.62 -30.63
N VAL A 795 29.12 87.45 -30.78
CA VAL A 795 28.48 86.13 -30.59
C VAL A 795 29.24 85.35 -29.53
N PHE A 796 28.53 84.84 -28.53
CA PHE A 796 29.10 83.97 -27.49
C PHE A 796 28.28 82.69 -27.34
N GLN A 797 28.93 81.61 -26.90
CA GLN A 797 28.27 80.32 -26.66
C GLN A 797 27.67 80.28 -25.26
N VAL A 798 26.37 80.12 -25.19
CA VAL A 798 25.62 80.05 -23.94
C VAL A 798 25.71 78.64 -23.35
N GLN A 799 26.01 78.56 -22.06
CA GLN A 799 26.16 77.32 -21.32
C GLN A 799 24.92 76.96 -20.49
N CYS A 800 24.27 77.95 -19.88
CA CYS A 800 23.07 77.79 -19.07
C CYS A 800 22.47 79.17 -18.78
N HIS A 801 21.30 79.23 -18.15
CA HIS A 801 20.73 80.47 -17.64
C HIS A 801 20.64 80.44 -16.12
N THR A 802 20.78 81.58 -15.45
CA THR A 802 20.54 81.71 -14.00
C THR A 802 19.60 82.86 -13.73
N THR A 803 18.97 82.86 -12.57
CA THR A 803 18.31 84.07 -12.06
C THR A 803 19.26 84.89 -11.20
N GLY A 804 19.04 86.20 -11.18
CA GLY A 804 19.93 87.15 -10.54
C GLY A 804 19.24 88.48 -10.22
N GLY A 805 20.03 89.53 -9.99
CA GLY A 805 19.52 90.89 -9.84
C GLY A 805 18.72 91.32 -11.06
N ASN A 806 17.61 92.05 -10.85
CA ASN A 806 16.81 92.60 -11.95
C ASN A 806 17.64 93.59 -12.76
N VAL A 807 17.67 93.40 -14.08
CA VAL A 807 18.25 94.36 -15.01
C VAL A 807 17.11 95.08 -15.71
N ASN A 808 17.17 96.41 -15.66
CA ASN A 808 16.30 97.25 -16.48
C ASN A 808 16.89 97.34 -17.88
N ALA A 809 16.61 96.32 -18.68
CA ALA A 809 17.12 96.14 -20.03
C ALA A 809 15.94 96.25 -21.01
N ALA A 810 15.81 97.38 -21.72
CA ALA A 810 14.88 97.48 -22.84
C ALA A 810 15.56 96.91 -24.09
N PRO A 811 15.08 95.75 -24.57
CA PRO A 811 14.16 95.76 -25.71
C PRO A 811 12.96 94.80 -25.55
N TYR A 812 11.88 95.05 -26.30
CA TYR A 812 10.53 94.45 -26.12
C TYR A 812 9.67 95.05 -24.99
N GLY A 813 9.75 96.37 -24.76
CA GLY A 813 8.70 97.10 -24.02
C GLY A 813 8.92 97.36 -22.52
N GLY A 814 10.16 97.33 -22.03
CA GLY A 814 10.52 97.95 -20.74
C GLY A 814 10.07 97.20 -19.48
N LYS A 815 10.32 95.89 -19.41
CA LYS A 815 10.07 95.10 -18.18
C LYS A 815 11.38 94.59 -17.60
N ASN A 816 11.52 94.67 -16.27
CA ASN A 816 12.64 94.09 -15.53
C ASN A 816 12.80 92.60 -15.89
N ASN A 817 14.02 92.19 -16.27
CA ASN A 817 14.37 90.79 -16.46
C ASN A 817 15.39 90.39 -15.39
N ASN A 818 15.17 89.24 -14.74
CA ASN A 818 16.09 88.67 -13.76
C ASN A 818 16.88 87.48 -14.31
N ILE A 819 16.74 87.15 -15.60
CA ILE A 819 17.39 86.01 -16.24
C ILE A 819 18.72 86.46 -16.90
N TRP A 820 19.76 85.69 -16.62
CA TRP A 820 21.12 85.91 -17.09
C TRP A 820 21.64 84.66 -17.79
N LEU A 821 22.29 84.82 -18.93
CA LEU A 821 22.96 83.77 -19.69
C LEU A 821 24.39 83.63 -19.18
N ARG A 822 24.80 82.42 -18.78
CA ARG A 822 26.19 82.13 -18.41
C ARG A 822 26.98 81.68 -19.64
N PHE A 823 28.21 82.16 -19.73
CA PHE A 823 29.20 81.72 -20.72
C PHE A 823 30.62 81.79 -20.13
N THR A 824 31.59 81.21 -20.84
CA THR A 824 33.02 81.38 -20.50
C THR A 824 33.58 82.51 -21.35
N GLY A 825 33.89 83.64 -20.72
CA GLY A 825 34.52 84.81 -21.34
C GLY A 825 36.04 84.82 -21.18
N SER A 826 36.68 85.90 -21.62
CA SER A 826 38.13 86.08 -21.58
C SER A 826 38.69 86.10 -20.15
N LYS A 827 37.85 86.42 -19.17
CA LYS A 827 38.21 86.54 -17.74
C LYS A 827 37.58 85.48 -16.85
N GLY A 828 36.99 84.43 -17.42
CA GLY A 828 36.45 83.28 -16.67
C GLY A 828 34.94 83.10 -16.86
N THR A 829 34.23 82.71 -15.80
CA THR A 829 32.77 82.60 -15.84
C THR A 829 32.14 83.98 -15.83
N GLU A 830 31.33 84.27 -16.83
CA GLU A 830 30.68 85.55 -17.03
C GLU A 830 29.18 85.36 -17.32
N TYR A 831 28.41 86.40 -17.03
CA TYR A 831 26.96 86.43 -17.14
C TYR A 831 26.54 87.62 -17.99
N PHE A 832 25.67 87.36 -18.96
CA PHE A 832 25.11 88.35 -19.86
C PHE A 832 23.59 88.41 -19.70
N PRO A 833 22.96 89.58 -19.50
CA PRO A 833 21.51 89.67 -19.40
C PRO A 833 20.82 89.15 -20.65
N ASP A 834 19.88 88.21 -20.50
CA ASP A 834 19.19 87.58 -21.63
C ASP A 834 18.46 88.62 -22.51
N ALA A 835 17.93 89.68 -21.90
CA ALA A 835 17.24 90.77 -22.60
C ALA A 835 18.11 91.50 -23.65
N TRP A 836 19.44 91.40 -23.59
CA TRP A 836 20.35 92.03 -24.56
C TRP A 836 20.93 91.04 -25.58
N ALA A 837 20.46 89.79 -25.56
CA ALA A 837 20.91 88.74 -26.43
C ALA A 837 19.76 88.20 -27.28
N ARG A 838 20.11 87.68 -28.45
CA ARG A 838 19.23 86.87 -29.30
C ARG A 838 19.82 85.48 -29.43
N LEU A 839 19.04 84.45 -29.13
CA LEU A 839 19.49 83.05 -29.18
C LEU A 839 19.32 82.49 -30.59
N ASP A 840 20.29 81.72 -31.06
CA ASP A 840 20.25 81.03 -32.37
C ASP A 840 19.44 79.71 -32.35
N ASP A 841 18.66 79.49 -31.30
CA ASP A 841 17.75 78.35 -31.11
C ASP A 841 16.50 78.44 -32.00
N GLY A 842 16.27 79.60 -32.63
CA GLY A 842 15.17 79.87 -33.54
C GLY A 842 13.85 80.23 -32.85
N ARG A 843 13.82 80.37 -31.52
CA ARG A 843 12.63 80.73 -30.74
C ARG A 843 12.86 81.80 -29.67
N ASP A 844 14.10 82.23 -29.43
CA ASP A 844 14.48 83.22 -28.42
C ASP A 844 13.88 82.88 -27.03
N ASN A 845 13.70 81.59 -26.73
CA ASN A 845 13.05 81.13 -25.51
C ASN A 845 14.11 80.70 -24.50
N VAL A 846 14.57 81.62 -23.66
CA VAL A 846 15.62 81.37 -22.66
C VAL A 846 15.37 80.15 -21.75
N ASN A 847 14.11 79.78 -21.52
CA ASN A 847 13.75 78.64 -20.68
C ASN A 847 14.10 77.28 -21.33
N VAL A 848 14.59 77.24 -22.57
CA VAL A 848 15.10 76.00 -23.19
C VAL A 848 16.53 75.66 -22.75
N LEU A 849 17.24 76.63 -22.18
CA LEU A 849 18.56 76.42 -21.59
C LEU A 849 18.41 75.76 -20.22
N PRO A 850 19.41 74.99 -19.74
CA PRO A 850 19.40 74.49 -18.38
C PRO A 850 19.65 75.63 -17.39
N ALA A 851 19.20 75.47 -16.15
CA ALA A 851 19.58 76.37 -15.06
C ALA A 851 21.06 76.15 -14.68
N CYS A 852 21.79 77.25 -14.45
CA CYS A 852 23.00 77.28 -13.65
C CYS A 852 22.60 77.35 -12.15
#